data_AF-B3P0E3-F1
#
_entry.id   AF-B3P0E3-F1
#
_cell.length_a   1.000
_cell.length_b   1.000
_cell.length_c   1.000
_cell.angle_alpha   90.00
_cell.angle_beta   90.00
_cell.angle_gamma   90.00
#
_symmetry.space_group_name_H-M   'P 1'
#
loop_
_entity.id
_entity.type
_entity.pdbx_description
1 polymer ?
#
loop_
_entity_poly.entity_id
_entity_poly.type
_entity_poly.pdbx_seq_one_letter_code
_entity_poly.pdbx_strand_id
1 'polypeptide(L)'
;MAANSRSWRASHSTITMTSGSLVVLFLFLSIWQPAVHVEGRRQMANSQEMIKDNVGARSQVKTPANTSNANQSTTATADLDDAAADDDDNKADLPVNVSSKPYWRNPKKMSFLQTRPSGSLLTLNCHALGNPEPNITWYRNGTVDWTRGYGSLKRNRWTLTMEDLVPGDCGNYTCKVCNSLGCIRHDTQVIVSDRVNHKPILMTGPLNLTLVVNSTGSMHCKYLSDLTSKKAWIFVPCQGMGNCSNNRSIIAEDKDQLDFVNVRMEQEGWYTCVESNSLGQSNSTAYLRVVRSLHVLEAGVASGSLHSTSFVYIFAFGGLIFIFMTTLFVFYAIRKMKHEKVLKQRIETVHQWTKKVIIFKPEGGGDSSGSMDTMIMPVVRIQKQRTTVLQNGNEPAPFNEYEFPLDSNWELPRSHLVLGATLGEGAFGRVVMAEVNNAIVAVKMVKEGHTDDDIASLVREMEVMKIIGRHINIINLLGCCSQNGPLYVIVEYAPHGNLKDFLYKNRPLGRDSDRDCSQPPPSPPAHVITEKDLIKFAHQIARGMDYLASRRCIHRDLAARNVLVSDDYVLKIADFGLARDIQSTDYYRKNTNGRLPIKWMAPESLQEKFYDSKSDVWSYGILLWEIMTYGQQPYPTIMSAEELYTYLMSGQRMEKPAKCSMNIYILMRQCWHFNADDRPPFTEIVEYMDKLLQAKEDYLDVDIANLDTPPSTSDEEEDEADNLQKWCNY
;
A
#
# COMPACT_ATOMS: atom_id res chain seq x y z
N MET A 1 0.08 37.82 53.54
CA MET A 1 1.37 37.30 54.07
C MET A 1 2.31 37.19 52.87
N ALA A 2 2.97 38.30 52.53
CA ALA A 2 4.32 38.68 52.97
C ALA A 2 5.44 37.95 52.19
N ALA A 3 6.18 38.77 51.44
CA ALA A 3 7.21 38.49 50.44
C ALA A 3 8.48 37.80 50.97
N ASN A 4 9.32 37.32 50.04
CA ASN A 4 10.71 37.79 49.96
C ASN A 4 11.41 37.36 48.67
N SER A 5 11.57 38.32 47.76
CA SER A 5 12.63 38.39 46.76
C SER A 5 13.84 39.10 47.38
N ARG A 6 15.06 38.61 47.13
CA ARG A 6 16.29 39.38 47.40
C ARG A 6 17.24 39.30 46.21
N SER A 7 17.47 40.47 45.63
CA SER A 7 18.57 40.77 44.72
C SER A 7 19.86 40.92 45.52
N TRP A 8 20.99 40.66 44.86
CA TRP A 8 22.30 41.08 45.34
C TRP A 8 22.95 41.99 44.29
N ARG A 9 23.16 43.24 44.69
CA ARG A 9 23.99 44.24 43.98
C ARG A 9 25.46 43.97 44.25
N ALA A 10 26.26 44.28 43.23
CA ALA A 10 27.71 44.33 43.23
C ALA A 10 28.27 45.39 44.18
N SER A 11 29.46 45.12 44.72
CA SER A 11 30.39 46.12 45.24
C SER A 11 31.77 45.89 44.62
N HIS A 12 32.24 46.88 43.86
CA HIS A 12 33.60 46.99 43.37
C HIS A 12 34.55 47.38 44.51
N SER A 13 35.71 46.74 44.57
CA SER A 13 36.91 47.30 45.19
C SER A 13 38.11 46.97 44.31
N THR A 14 38.65 48.02 43.71
CA THR A 14 39.85 48.12 42.89
C THR A 14 41.11 47.91 43.74
N ILE A 15 41.99 47.00 43.32
CA ILE A 15 43.42 47.09 43.63
C ILE A 15 44.20 46.99 42.32
N THR A 16 44.90 48.08 42.05
CA THR A 16 45.80 48.35 40.94
C THR A 16 47.07 47.51 41.03
N MET A 17 47.42 46.82 39.94
CA MET A 17 48.81 46.42 39.67
C MET A 17 49.21 46.90 38.29
N THR A 18 50.42 47.44 38.28
CA THR A 18 51.04 48.32 37.31
C THR A 18 51.40 47.63 36.00
N SER A 19 51.25 48.42 34.94
CA SER A 19 51.63 48.23 33.55
C SER A 19 53.01 47.61 33.34
N GLY A 20 53.06 46.47 32.61
CA GLY A 20 54.31 45.96 32.06
C GLY A 20 54.34 44.48 31.69
N SER A 21 53.29 43.91 31.06
CA SER A 21 53.37 42.71 30.19
C SER A 21 51.97 42.25 29.75
N LEU A 22 51.45 42.80 28.65
CA LEU A 22 50.13 42.44 28.11
C LEU A 22 50.19 42.01 26.62
N VAL A 23 51.32 41.46 26.16
CA VAL A 23 51.51 41.09 24.74
C VAL A 23 51.85 39.60 24.50
N VAL A 24 51.95 38.74 25.53
CA VAL A 24 52.35 37.32 25.32
C VAL A 24 51.25 36.30 25.69
N LEU A 25 50.08 36.72 26.16
CA LEU A 25 49.05 35.80 26.69
C LEU A 25 47.73 35.75 25.89
N PHE A 26 47.77 36.04 24.59
CA PHE A 26 46.60 35.96 23.69
C PHE A 26 46.78 35.01 22.48
N LEU A 27 47.82 34.17 22.45
CA LEU A 27 48.09 33.24 21.32
C LEU A 27 48.08 31.74 21.68
N PHE A 28 47.43 31.31 22.76
CA PHE A 28 47.39 29.86 23.10
C PHE A 28 46.05 29.31 23.64
N LEU A 29 44.92 29.98 23.40
CA LEU A 29 43.58 29.47 23.79
C LEU A 29 42.59 29.52 22.63
N SER A 30 42.84 28.76 21.56
CA SER A 30 41.85 28.54 20.50
C SER A 30 42.07 27.26 19.68
N ILE A 31 42.49 26.18 20.33
CA ILE A 31 42.29 24.83 19.77
C ILE A 31 41.92 23.92 20.94
N TRP A 32 40.62 23.65 21.08
CA TRP A 32 39.99 22.45 21.63
C TRP A 32 38.61 22.79 22.19
N GLN A 33 37.59 22.72 21.34
CA GLN A 33 36.25 22.32 21.77
C GLN A 33 35.51 21.65 20.59
N PRO A 34 34.81 20.52 20.83
CA PRO A 34 34.11 19.78 19.79
C PRO A 34 32.73 20.44 19.53
N ALA A 35 32.43 20.71 18.26
CA ALA A 35 31.14 21.24 17.85
C ALA A 35 30.07 20.15 17.85
N VAL A 36 29.07 20.37 18.70
CA VAL A 36 27.77 19.69 18.76
C VAL A 36 26.97 20.08 17.51
N HIS A 37 26.46 19.08 16.78
CA HIS A 37 25.52 19.28 15.67
C HIS A 37 24.10 19.05 16.18
N VAL A 38 23.22 20.06 16.06
CA VAL A 38 21.76 19.94 16.17
C VAL A 38 21.12 20.78 15.07
N GLU A 39 20.13 20.18 14.42
CA GLU A 39 19.25 20.68 13.35
C GLU A 39 18.71 22.12 13.48
N GLY A 40 18.38 22.71 12.32
CA GLY A 40 17.47 23.86 12.23
C GLY A 40 16.98 24.22 10.82
N ARG A 41 15.89 23.57 10.40
CA ARG A 41 14.83 23.98 9.42
C ARG A 41 14.88 25.42 8.84
N ARG A 42 14.56 25.57 7.53
CA ARG A 42 13.26 26.09 6.99
C ARG A 42 13.31 26.43 5.48
N GLN A 43 12.19 26.15 4.79
CA GLN A 43 11.40 26.96 3.81
C GLN A 43 12.15 27.81 2.77
N MET A 44 11.70 28.09 1.54
CA MET A 44 10.58 27.77 0.64
C MET A 44 10.93 28.55 -0.66
N ALA A 45 10.17 28.30 -1.74
CA ALA A 45 9.77 29.27 -2.76
C ALA A 45 10.64 29.44 -4.04
N ASN A 46 9.97 29.10 -5.14
CA ASN A 46 9.67 29.95 -6.30
C ASN A 46 10.74 30.28 -7.36
N SER A 47 10.43 29.76 -8.56
CA SER A 47 10.08 30.53 -9.78
C SER A 47 11.17 30.98 -10.73
N GLN A 48 10.89 30.68 -12.02
CA GLN A 48 11.12 31.53 -13.20
C GLN A 48 12.60 31.79 -13.56
N GLU A 49 13.04 31.93 -14.80
CA GLU A 49 12.42 32.01 -16.12
C GLU A 49 13.58 31.94 -17.13
N MET A 50 13.29 31.32 -18.28
CA MET A 50 13.55 31.83 -19.63
C MET A 50 14.95 32.22 -20.16
N ILE A 51 15.09 31.81 -21.44
CA ILE A 51 15.73 32.50 -22.58
C ILE A 51 17.26 32.38 -22.66
N LYS A 52 17.88 32.14 -23.80
CA LYS A 52 17.58 31.63 -25.16
C LYS A 52 18.87 31.95 -25.95
N ASP A 53 18.98 31.31 -27.10
CA ASP A 53 19.72 31.76 -28.28
C ASP A 53 21.25 31.65 -28.27
N ASN A 54 21.93 31.37 -29.38
CA ASN A 54 21.63 30.82 -30.70
C ASN A 54 22.99 30.81 -31.46
N VAL A 55 23.01 30.23 -32.66
CA VAL A 55 24.01 30.39 -33.76
C VAL A 55 25.27 29.52 -33.59
N GLY A 56 25.56 28.51 -34.42
CA GLY A 56 25.63 28.46 -35.89
C GLY A 56 27.13 28.41 -36.29
N ALA A 57 27.65 27.77 -37.34
CA ALA A 57 27.17 26.96 -38.45
C ALA A 57 28.41 26.36 -39.20
N ARG A 58 28.14 25.48 -40.19
CA ARG A 58 28.88 25.27 -41.48
C ARG A 58 30.02 24.21 -41.46
N SER A 59 30.25 23.32 -42.45
CA SER A 59 29.72 23.10 -43.82
C SER A 59 30.08 21.70 -44.39
N GLN A 60 29.14 21.11 -45.17
CA GLN A 60 29.18 20.50 -46.54
C GLN A 60 30.35 19.62 -47.04
N VAL A 61 30.13 18.57 -47.87
CA VAL A 61 29.83 18.56 -49.35
C VAL A 61 29.30 17.14 -49.74
N LYS A 62 28.07 16.92 -50.26
CA LYS A 62 27.50 16.97 -51.66
C LYS A 62 27.86 15.76 -52.59
N THR A 63 26.93 14.81 -52.89
CA THR A 63 25.88 14.70 -53.97
C THR A 63 26.38 14.11 -55.32
N PRO A 64 25.56 13.42 -56.14
CA PRO A 64 24.57 14.07 -57.03
C PRO A 64 23.16 13.44 -57.10
N ALA A 65 22.21 14.31 -57.45
CA ALA A 65 20.78 14.11 -57.74
C ALA A 65 20.54 13.87 -59.24
N ASN A 66 19.32 13.52 -59.68
CA ASN A 66 18.35 14.39 -60.37
C ASN A 66 17.18 13.52 -60.87
N THR A 67 15.90 13.91 -61.05
CA THR A 67 15.04 15.11 -60.86
C THR A 67 13.62 14.56 -61.12
N SER A 68 12.52 15.03 -60.50
CA SER A 68 11.83 16.27 -60.91
C SER A 68 10.81 16.76 -59.87
N ASN A 69 10.94 18.05 -59.56
CA ASN A 69 10.00 19.03 -59.00
C ASN A 69 8.59 19.02 -59.65
N ALA A 70 7.53 19.65 -59.14
CA ALA A 70 7.16 20.30 -57.88
C ALA A 70 5.69 20.78 -58.05
N ASN A 71 4.95 21.02 -56.96
CA ASN A 71 4.20 22.27 -56.78
C ASN A 71 3.65 22.40 -55.34
N GLN A 72 4.07 23.50 -54.70
CA GLN A 72 3.40 24.42 -53.74
C GLN A 72 2.06 23.97 -53.10
N SER A 73 1.73 24.27 -51.84
CA SER A 73 2.30 25.14 -50.81
C SER A 73 1.43 25.03 -49.54
N THR A 74 1.93 25.61 -48.44
CA THR A 74 1.29 25.95 -47.15
C THR A 74 1.55 25.02 -45.96
N THR A 75 1.53 25.67 -44.81
CA THR A 75 2.45 25.58 -43.67
C THR A 75 1.64 25.35 -42.39
N ALA A 76 2.22 24.62 -41.42
CA ALA A 76 2.02 24.76 -39.96
C ALA A 76 0.61 24.42 -39.39
N THR A 77 0.39 23.82 -38.22
CA THR A 77 1.19 23.45 -37.04
C THR A 77 0.29 22.64 -36.08
N ALA A 78 0.93 21.90 -35.18
CA ALA A 78 0.51 21.49 -33.82
C ALA A 78 -0.40 20.25 -33.62
N ASP A 79 0.21 19.29 -32.91
CA ASP A 79 -0.29 18.46 -31.81
C ASP A 79 -1.77 18.04 -31.79
N LEU A 80 -2.00 16.72 -31.72
CA LEU A 80 -3.11 16.03 -31.00
C LEU A 80 -3.00 14.50 -31.19
N ASP A 81 -3.37 13.77 -30.12
CA ASP A 81 -4.02 12.45 -30.07
C ASP A 81 -3.34 11.17 -30.60
N ASP A 82 -2.90 10.30 -29.68
CA ASP A 82 -2.83 8.85 -29.95
C ASP A 82 -4.18 8.22 -29.55
N ALA A 83 -5.14 8.39 -30.46
CA ALA A 83 -6.36 7.62 -30.50
C ALA A 83 -6.07 6.15 -30.86
N ALA A 84 -6.88 5.27 -30.28
CA ALA A 84 -6.97 3.86 -30.67
C ALA A 84 -7.28 3.74 -32.17
N ALA A 85 -6.43 3.00 -32.89
CA ALA A 85 -6.77 2.46 -34.19
C ALA A 85 -7.19 1.00 -34.01
N ASP A 86 -8.50 0.82 -34.13
CA ASP A 86 -9.18 -0.40 -34.55
C ASP A 86 -8.44 -0.98 -35.78
N ASP A 87 -8.21 -2.29 -35.79
CA ASP A 87 -7.86 -2.96 -37.05
C ASP A 87 -8.55 -4.32 -37.12
N ASP A 88 -9.33 -4.38 -38.18
CA ASP A 88 -10.45 -5.26 -38.51
C ASP A 88 -9.99 -6.70 -38.80
N ASP A 89 -10.84 -7.64 -38.41
CA ASP A 89 -10.72 -9.06 -38.78
C ASP A 89 -11.04 -9.22 -40.27
N ASN A 90 -10.06 -9.63 -41.10
CA ASN A 90 -10.35 -10.39 -42.32
C ASN A 90 -9.18 -11.25 -42.84
N LYS A 91 -9.23 -12.54 -42.43
CA LYS A 91 -9.10 -13.78 -43.21
C LYS A 91 -7.92 -13.99 -44.20
N ALA A 92 -7.15 -15.04 -43.93
CA ALA A 92 -6.79 -16.06 -44.92
C ALA A 92 -6.53 -17.42 -44.22
N ASP A 93 -7.59 -18.21 -44.03
CA ASP A 93 -7.45 -19.64 -43.71
C ASP A 93 -6.81 -20.35 -44.91
N LEU A 94 -5.60 -20.87 -44.71
CA LEU A 94 -4.93 -21.74 -45.66
C LEU A 94 -5.64 -23.12 -45.69
N PRO A 95 -5.73 -23.78 -46.85
CA PRO A 95 -6.47 -25.04 -46.99
C PRO A 95 -5.91 -26.15 -46.07
N VAL A 96 -6.83 -26.90 -45.47
CA VAL A 96 -6.67 -27.84 -44.34
C VAL A 96 -5.77 -29.08 -44.63
N ASN A 97 -5.05 -29.13 -45.75
CA ASN A 97 -4.32 -30.36 -46.16
C ASN A 97 -2.81 -30.21 -46.44
N VAL A 98 -2.16 -29.14 -45.99
CA VAL A 98 -0.69 -29.05 -46.01
C VAL A 98 -0.14 -29.31 -44.62
N SER A 99 0.64 -30.38 -44.48
CA SER A 99 1.36 -30.69 -43.26
C SER A 99 2.50 -29.68 -43.06
N SER A 100 2.54 -28.99 -41.93
CA SER A 100 3.48 -27.90 -41.65
C SER A 100 4.14 -28.05 -40.28
N LYS A 101 5.44 -27.73 -40.21
CA LYS A 101 6.15 -27.62 -38.93
C LYS A 101 5.60 -26.43 -38.15
N PRO A 102 5.73 -26.42 -36.81
CA PRO A 102 5.19 -25.33 -36.00
C PRO A 102 5.89 -24.01 -36.34
N TYR A 103 5.15 -22.90 -36.35
CA TYR A 103 5.69 -21.55 -36.51
C TYR A 103 4.93 -20.55 -35.64
N TRP A 104 5.60 -19.47 -35.21
CA TRP A 104 5.00 -18.44 -34.36
C TRP A 104 3.98 -17.62 -35.14
N ARG A 105 2.76 -17.47 -34.60
CA ARG A 105 1.72 -16.63 -35.22
C ARG A 105 2.12 -15.15 -35.15
N ASN A 106 2.61 -14.71 -33.99
CA ASN A 106 2.89 -13.31 -33.70
C ASN A 106 4.28 -13.10 -33.07
N PRO A 107 5.39 -13.34 -33.80
CA PRO A 107 6.74 -13.22 -33.24
C PRO A 107 7.08 -11.81 -32.75
N LYS A 108 6.47 -10.77 -33.31
CA LYS A 108 6.65 -9.38 -32.86
C LYS A 108 6.12 -9.11 -31.45
N LYS A 109 5.18 -9.92 -30.96
CA LYS A 109 4.63 -9.83 -29.59
C LYS A 109 5.44 -10.65 -28.57
N MET A 110 6.56 -11.26 -29.00
CA MET A 110 7.42 -12.12 -28.18
C MET A 110 8.77 -11.43 -27.93
N SER A 111 8.95 -10.88 -26.73
CA SER A 111 10.19 -10.24 -26.31
C SER A 111 11.19 -11.24 -25.73
N PHE A 112 12.49 -11.03 -25.94
CA PHE A 112 13.55 -11.81 -25.29
C PHE A 112 13.85 -11.39 -23.84
N LEU A 113 13.44 -10.17 -23.45
CA LEU A 113 13.64 -9.62 -22.12
C LEU A 113 12.34 -9.00 -21.61
N GLN A 114 11.92 -9.38 -20.40
CA GLN A 114 10.77 -8.83 -19.70
C GLN A 114 11.20 -8.33 -18.32
N THR A 115 11.23 -7.01 -18.16
CA THR A 115 11.52 -6.36 -16.87
C THR A 115 10.23 -5.85 -16.25
N ARG A 116 9.92 -6.28 -15.03
CA ARG A 116 8.68 -5.94 -14.33
C ARG A 116 8.93 -5.58 -12.87
N PRO A 117 8.15 -4.64 -12.29
CA PRO A 117 8.21 -4.42 -10.86
C PRO A 117 7.53 -5.55 -10.10
N SER A 118 7.93 -5.79 -8.85
CA SER A 118 7.24 -6.75 -8.00
C SER A 118 5.78 -6.34 -7.76
N GLY A 119 4.90 -7.32 -7.57
CA GLY A 119 3.45 -7.15 -7.47
C GLY A 119 2.73 -6.94 -8.80
N SER A 120 3.44 -6.84 -9.93
CA SER A 120 2.81 -6.70 -11.25
C SER A 120 2.46 -8.04 -11.89
N LEU A 121 1.57 -7.98 -12.90
CA LEU A 121 1.18 -9.12 -13.74
C LEU A 121 2.15 -9.27 -14.92
N LEU A 122 2.62 -10.49 -15.17
CA LEU A 122 3.38 -10.83 -16.38
C LEU A 122 2.72 -11.97 -17.15
N THR A 123 2.49 -11.75 -18.44
CA THR A 123 2.00 -12.76 -19.37
C THR A 123 3.04 -12.99 -20.46
N LEU A 124 3.59 -14.19 -20.52
CA LEU A 124 4.43 -14.65 -21.62
C LEU A 124 3.55 -15.32 -22.68
N ASN A 125 3.69 -14.94 -23.95
CA ASN A 125 2.88 -15.45 -25.04
C ASN A 125 3.76 -16.20 -26.04
N CYS A 126 3.36 -17.42 -26.39
CA CYS A 126 4.02 -18.30 -27.34
C CYS A 126 3.00 -18.95 -28.29
N HIS A 127 2.06 -18.16 -28.82
CA HIS A 127 1.06 -18.66 -29.76
C HIS A 127 1.71 -19.13 -31.07
N ALA A 128 1.56 -20.42 -31.37
CA ALA A 128 2.08 -21.07 -32.57
C ALA A 128 0.97 -21.76 -33.36
N LEU A 129 1.18 -21.93 -34.66
CA LEU A 129 0.33 -22.70 -35.55
C LEU A 129 1.15 -23.84 -36.17
N GLY A 130 0.49 -24.93 -36.57
CA GLY A 130 1.12 -26.06 -37.25
C GLY A 130 0.10 -27.15 -37.57
N ASN A 131 0.41 -28.02 -38.53
CA ASN A 131 -0.43 -29.15 -38.92
C ASN A 131 0.43 -30.43 -39.05
N PRO A 132 0.29 -31.44 -38.16
CA PRO A 132 -0.68 -31.56 -37.07
C PRO A 132 -0.51 -30.50 -35.97
N GLU A 133 -1.59 -30.26 -35.22
CA GLU A 133 -1.64 -29.21 -34.18
C GLU A 133 -0.53 -29.43 -33.12
N PRO A 134 0.31 -28.44 -32.83
CA PRO A 134 1.47 -28.64 -31.97
C PRO A 134 1.17 -28.48 -30.47
N ASN A 135 1.92 -29.21 -29.65
CA ASN A 135 1.87 -29.14 -28.18
C ASN A 135 2.96 -28.22 -27.62
N ILE A 136 2.62 -27.47 -26.57
CA ILE A 136 3.55 -26.56 -25.86
C ILE A 136 4.09 -27.20 -24.57
N THR A 137 5.33 -26.87 -24.25
CA THR A 137 5.98 -27.19 -22.97
C THR A 137 6.73 -25.97 -22.46
N TRP A 138 6.57 -25.63 -21.19
CA TRP A 138 7.19 -24.47 -20.55
C TRP A 138 8.33 -24.92 -19.63
N TYR A 139 9.50 -24.33 -19.80
CA TYR A 139 10.67 -24.58 -18.97
C TYR A 139 11.01 -23.31 -18.18
N ARG A 140 11.47 -23.49 -16.94
CA ARG A 140 12.08 -22.45 -16.13
C ARG A 140 13.49 -22.88 -15.78
N ASN A 141 14.48 -22.09 -16.17
CA ASN A 141 15.91 -22.39 -15.98
C ASN A 141 16.28 -23.82 -16.45
N GLY A 142 15.67 -24.28 -17.55
CA GLY A 142 15.90 -25.62 -18.13
C GLY A 142 15.09 -26.76 -17.51
N THR A 143 14.26 -26.52 -16.50
CA THR A 143 13.41 -27.54 -15.84
C THR A 143 11.94 -27.38 -16.21
N VAL A 144 11.24 -28.50 -16.46
CA VAL A 144 9.78 -28.51 -16.71
C VAL A 144 8.96 -28.60 -15.43
N ASP A 145 9.52 -29.23 -14.40
CA ASP A 145 8.88 -29.46 -13.12
C ASP A 145 9.29 -28.35 -12.15
N TRP A 146 8.54 -27.26 -12.21
CA TRP A 146 8.74 -26.12 -11.33
C TRP A 146 7.39 -25.63 -10.81
N THR A 147 7.39 -25.36 -9.51
CA THR A 147 6.25 -24.81 -8.78
C THR A 147 6.59 -23.40 -8.32
N ARG A 148 5.59 -22.51 -8.36
CA ARG A 148 5.73 -21.15 -7.87
C ARG A 148 5.35 -21.11 -6.39
N GLY A 149 6.21 -20.54 -5.55
CA GLY A 149 6.00 -20.51 -4.09
C GLY A 149 5.03 -19.41 -3.61
N TYR A 150 4.79 -18.38 -4.43
CA TYR A 150 3.97 -17.22 -4.09
C TYR A 150 3.23 -16.70 -5.33
N GLY A 151 1.96 -16.29 -5.19
CA GLY A 151 1.12 -15.79 -6.28
C GLY A 151 0.59 -16.88 -7.23
N SER A 152 -0.40 -16.54 -8.07
CA SER A 152 -1.02 -17.51 -8.98
C SER A 152 -0.18 -17.73 -10.24
N LEU A 153 -0.07 -18.99 -10.69
CA LEU A 153 0.54 -19.35 -11.96
C LEU A 153 -0.51 -20.02 -12.86
N LYS A 154 -0.95 -19.31 -13.89
CA LYS A 154 -1.94 -19.81 -14.85
C LYS A 154 -1.23 -20.25 -16.13
N ARG A 155 -1.35 -21.54 -16.45
CA ARG A 155 -0.85 -22.13 -17.70
C ARG A 155 -2.02 -22.31 -18.65
N ASN A 156 -2.11 -21.44 -19.65
CA ASN A 156 -3.02 -21.60 -20.77
C ASN A 156 -2.26 -22.19 -21.96
N ARG A 157 -3.01 -22.67 -22.98
CA ARG A 157 -2.46 -23.37 -24.14
C ARG A 157 -1.31 -22.63 -24.85
N TRP A 158 -1.35 -21.29 -24.89
CA TRP A 158 -0.32 -20.48 -25.56
C TRP A 158 0.30 -19.42 -24.65
N THR A 159 -0.18 -19.29 -23.41
CA THR A 159 0.23 -18.21 -22.52
C THR A 159 0.57 -18.72 -21.12
N LEU A 160 1.64 -18.17 -20.55
CA LEU A 160 2.03 -18.37 -19.16
C LEU A 160 1.84 -17.05 -18.42
N THR A 161 0.88 -17.02 -17.48
CA THR A 161 0.54 -15.81 -16.73
C THR A 161 0.92 -15.97 -15.26
N MET A 162 1.70 -15.02 -14.76
CA MET A 162 2.16 -14.91 -13.37
C MET A 162 1.58 -13.64 -12.75
N GLU A 163 0.70 -13.79 -11.76
CA GLU A 163 0.11 -12.68 -10.99
C GLU A 163 0.96 -12.37 -9.75
N ASP A 164 1.06 -11.10 -9.34
CA ASP A 164 1.85 -10.70 -8.16
C ASP A 164 3.31 -11.16 -8.22
N LEU A 165 4.05 -10.74 -9.27
CA LEU A 165 5.47 -11.11 -9.45
C LEU A 165 6.32 -10.81 -8.20
N VAL A 166 7.26 -11.70 -7.87
CA VAL A 166 8.26 -11.49 -6.80
C VAL A 166 9.67 -11.59 -7.37
N PRO A 167 10.72 -11.03 -6.71
CA PRO A 167 12.10 -11.17 -7.16
C PRO A 167 12.51 -12.64 -7.35
N GLY A 168 11.93 -13.54 -6.56
CA GLY A 168 12.10 -14.99 -6.70
C GLY A 168 11.55 -15.59 -7.99
N ASP A 169 10.77 -14.87 -8.80
CA ASP A 169 10.28 -15.29 -10.13
C ASP A 169 11.28 -14.99 -11.26
N CYS A 170 12.40 -14.33 -10.95
CA CYS A 170 13.48 -14.13 -11.91
C CYS A 170 13.96 -15.47 -12.49
N GLY A 171 14.33 -15.44 -13.77
CA GLY A 171 14.85 -16.62 -14.45
C GLY A 171 14.69 -16.55 -15.97
N ASN A 172 15.19 -17.58 -16.62
CA ASN A 172 15.00 -17.79 -18.05
C ASN A 172 13.81 -18.71 -18.28
N TYR A 173 12.80 -18.22 -19.00
CA TYR A 173 11.58 -18.96 -19.33
C TYR A 173 11.61 -19.34 -20.80
N THR A 174 11.56 -20.64 -21.07
CA THR A 174 11.57 -21.16 -22.44
C THR A 174 10.25 -21.82 -22.76
N CYS A 175 9.60 -21.39 -23.84
CA CYS A 175 8.48 -22.14 -24.40
C CYS A 175 8.96 -22.96 -25.59
N LYS A 176 8.74 -24.28 -25.54
CA LYS A 176 9.08 -25.22 -26.61
C LYS A 176 7.78 -25.81 -27.16
N VAL A 177 7.57 -25.65 -28.47
CA VAL A 177 6.36 -26.08 -29.16
C VAL A 177 6.73 -27.12 -30.22
N CYS A 178 6.06 -28.27 -30.24
CA CYS A 178 6.40 -29.41 -31.09
C CYS A 178 5.18 -30.06 -31.75
N ASN A 179 5.33 -30.51 -33.00
CA ASN A 179 4.48 -31.52 -33.62
C ASN A 179 5.33 -32.66 -34.21
N SER A 180 4.70 -33.60 -34.90
CA SER A 180 5.38 -34.75 -35.53
C SER A 180 6.44 -34.38 -36.57
N LEU A 181 6.46 -33.14 -37.06
CA LEU A 181 7.36 -32.67 -38.11
C LEU A 181 8.52 -31.81 -37.58
N GLY A 182 8.44 -31.30 -36.35
CA GLY A 182 9.51 -30.53 -35.75
C GLY A 182 9.12 -29.74 -34.50
N CYS A 183 10.10 -29.03 -33.94
CA CYS A 183 9.94 -28.19 -32.76
C CYS A 183 10.52 -26.78 -32.97
N ILE A 184 9.89 -25.79 -32.36
CA ILE A 184 10.39 -24.41 -32.23
C ILE A 184 10.51 -24.05 -30.74
N ARG A 185 11.39 -23.10 -30.41
CA ARG A 185 11.56 -22.60 -29.03
C ARG A 185 11.81 -21.10 -29.00
N HIS A 186 11.35 -20.46 -27.93
CA HIS A 186 11.62 -19.06 -27.64
C HIS A 186 12.01 -18.90 -26.17
N ASP A 187 13.09 -18.18 -25.93
CA ASP A 187 13.69 -17.96 -24.62
C ASP A 187 13.40 -16.51 -24.18
N THR A 188 12.86 -16.34 -22.97
CA THR A 188 12.56 -15.02 -22.40
C THR A 188 13.19 -14.89 -21.02
N GLN A 189 14.11 -13.94 -20.89
CA GLN A 189 14.68 -13.56 -19.61
C GLN A 189 13.69 -12.67 -18.85
N VAL A 190 13.30 -13.08 -17.65
CA VAL A 190 12.42 -12.32 -16.78
C VAL A 190 13.22 -11.74 -15.62
N ILE A 191 13.15 -10.43 -15.45
CA ILE A 191 13.77 -9.68 -14.35
C ILE A 191 12.66 -8.98 -13.57
N VAL A 192 12.51 -9.35 -12.30
CA VAL A 192 11.57 -8.73 -11.38
C VAL A 192 12.34 -7.87 -10.39
N SER A 193 12.02 -6.58 -10.33
CA SER A 193 12.70 -5.62 -9.43
C SER A 193 11.73 -5.02 -8.43
N ASP A 194 12.06 -5.07 -7.14
CA ASP A 194 11.39 -4.25 -6.12
C ASP A 194 11.79 -2.78 -6.34
N ARG A 195 10.86 -1.95 -6.84
CA ARG A 195 11.09 -0.52 -7.02
C ARG A 195 10.15 0.26 -6.12
N VAL A 196 10.73 1.10 -5.28
CA VAL A 196 9.99 2.06 -4.44
C VAL A 196 10.31 3.43 -4.98
N ASN A 197 9.28 4.16 -5.40
CA ASN A 197 9.42 5.52 -5.93
C ASN A 197 10.22 6.42 -4.95
N HIS A 198 11.40 6.87 -5.38
CA HIS A 198 12.31 7.68 -4.55
C HIS A 198 12.93 8.83 -5.36
N LYS A 199 13.38 9.90 -4.67
CA LYS A 199 14.27 10.91 -5.27
C LYS A 199 15.58 10.26 -5.73
N PRO A 200 16.33 10.76 -6.73
CA PRO A 200 17.48 10.04 -7.28
C PRO A 200 18.48 9.63 -6.20
N ILE A 201 18.89 8.36 -6.15
CA ILE A 201 19.82 7.84 -5.14
C ILE A 201 21.22 7.82 -5.73
N LEU A 202 22.19 8.46 -5.05
CA LEU A 202 23.58 8.47 -5.49
C LEU A 202 24.16 7.05 -5.42
N MET A 203 24.54 6.49 -6.56
CA MET A 203 25.25 5.21 -6.63
C MET A 203 26.77 5.41 -6.60
N THR A 204 27.25 6.40 -7.35
CA THR A 204 28.67 6.72 -7.46
C THR A 204 28.81 8.22 -7.54
N GLY A 205 29.49 8.83 -6.58
CA GLY A 205 29.76 10.28 -6.56
C GLY A 205 31.14 10.62 -7.11
N PRO A 206 31.36 11.88 -7.51
CA PRO A 206 32.68 12.34 -7.91
C PRO A 206 33.67 12.29 -6.75
N LEU A 207 34.93 12.01 -7.06
CA LEU A 207 36.04 12.01 -6.11
C LEU A 207 36.94 13.22 -6.36
N ASN A 208 37.60 13.70 -5.30
CA ASN A 208 38.56 14.79 -5.40
C ASN A 208 39.70 14.40 -6.36
N LEU A 209 40.01 15.29 -7.31
CA LEU A 209 40.97 15.04 -8.38
C LEU A 209 42.06 16.09 -8.33
N THR A 210 43.33 15.69 -8.50
CA THR A 210 44.45 16.62 -8.64
C THR A 210 45.06 16.47 -10.03
N LEU A 211 45.07 17.54 -10.82
CA LEU A 211 45.59 17.54 -12.18
C LEU A 211 46.74 18.55 -12.31
N VAL A 212 47.72 18.21 -13.15
CA VAL A 212 48.77 19.15 -13.53
C VAL A 212 48.24 20.05 -14.64
N VAL A 213 48.71 21.30 -14.73
CA VAL A 213 48.36 22.18 -15.87
C VAL A 213 48.63 21.46 -17.20
N ASN A 214 47.68 21.58 -18.13
CA ASN A 214 47.64 20.89 -19.44
C ASN A 214 47.44 19.37 -19.42
N SER A 215 47.18 18.76 -18.26
CA SER A 215 46.79 17.35 -18.19
C SER A 215 45.28 17.15 -18.38
N THR A 216 44.87 15.89 -18.53
CA THR A 216 43.48 15.47 -18.68
C THR A 216 43.07 14.56 -17.52
N GLY A 217 41.78 14.52 -17.22
CA GLY A 217 41.22 13.65 -16.19
C GLY A 217 39.70 13.67 -16.21
N SER A 218 39.04 12.88 -15.37
CA SER A 218 37.58 12.81 -15.37
C SER A 218 37.00 12.62 -13.96
N MET A 219 35.76 13.08 -13.79
CA MET A 219 34.95 12.83 -12.60
C MET A 219 33.68 12.07 -13.01
N HIS A 220 33.32 11.04 -12.24
CA HIS A 220 32.15 10.21 -12.51
C HIS A 220 31.04 10.48 -11.49
N CYS A 221 29.80 10.44 -11.96
CA CYS A 221 28.62 10.65 -11.15
C CYS A 221 27.40 9.90 -11.69
N LYS A 222 26.97 8.87 -10.96
CA LYS A 222 25.84 8.02 -11.32
C LYS A 222 24.80 8.02 -10.21
N TYR A 223 23.56 8.33 -10.54
CA TYR A 223 22.42 8.09 -9.68
C TYR A 223 21.50 7.00 -10.26
N LEU A 224 20.69 6.44 -9.38
CA LEU A 224 19.57 5.57 -9.69
C LEU A 224 18.27 6.41 -9.62
N SER A 225 17.46 6.40 -10.68
CA SER A 225 16.13 7.03 -10.71
C SER A 225 15.12 6.14 -11.44
N ASP A 226 13.98 5.89 -10.81
CA ASP A 226 12.87 5.10 -11.39
C ASP A 226 11.90 5.94 -12.25
N LEU A 227 12.06 7.27 -12.22
CA LEU A 227 11.30 8.26 -12.98
C LEU A 227 12.23 9.03 -13.92
N THR A 228 11.69 9.69 -14.95
CA THR A 228 12.46 10.56 -15.84
C THR A 228 13.20 11.64 -15.02
N SER A 229 14.53 11.57 -15.01
CA SER A 229 15.41 12.47 -14.26
C SER A 229 16.21 13.38 -15.18
N LYS A 230 16.63 14.54 -14.67
CA LYS A 230 17.53 15.50 -15.33
C LYS A 230 18.82 15.61 -14.55
N LYS A 231 19.96 15.61 -15.24
CA LYS A 231 21.30 15.61 -14.62
C LYS A 231 22.10 16.84 -15.02
N ALA A 232 22.85 17.42 -14.08
CA ALA A 232 23.72 18.57 -14.34
C ALA A 232 24.98 18.56 -13.46
N TRP A 233 26.08 19.10 -13.99
CA TRP A 233 27.30 19.39 -13.26
C TRP A 233 27.45 20.90 -13.05
N ILE A 234 27.70 21.30 -11.81
CA ILE A 234 27.82 22.70 -11.38
C ILE A 234 29.26 22.94 -10.89
N PHE A 235 29.92 23.96 -11.43
CA PHE A 235 31.26 24.40 -11.02
C PHE A 235 31.20 25.65 -10.14
N VAL A 236 32.04 25.67 -9.11
CA VAL A 236 32.27 26.82 -8.23
C VAL A 236 33.78 27.06 -8.15
N PRO A 237 34.29 28.20 -8.67
CA PRO A 237 35.72 28.47 -8.65
C PRO A 237 36.15 28.82 -7.23
N CYS A 238 37.23 28.18 -6.78
CA CYS A 238 37.80 28.41 -5.45
C CYS A 238 39.31 28.40 -5.50
N GLN A 239 39.92 29.35 -4.79
CA GLN A 239 41.36 29.38 -4.61
C GLN A 239 41.72 28.61 -3.34
N GLY A 240 42.10 27.34 -3.50
CA GLY A 240 42.19 26.40 -2.38
C GLY A 240 40.83 26.02 -1.79
N MET A 241 40.84 25.14 -0.78
CA MET A 241 39.62 24.46 -0.29
C MET A 241 38.67 25.34 0.53
N GLY A 242 39.03 26.61 0.81
CA GLY A 242 38.28 27.51 1.70
C GLY A 242 37.93 28.89 1.14
N ASN A 243 38.55 29.36 0.05
CA ASN A 243 38.27 30.69 -0.52
C ASN A 243 37.51 30.56 -1.85
N CYS A 244 36.20 30.38 -1.74
CA CYS A 244 35.31 30.12 -2.86
C CYS A 244 34.55 31.37 -3.30
N SER A 245 34.44 31.57 -4.61
CA SER A 245 33.55 32.58 -5.19
C SER A 245 32.09 32.15 -5.06
N ASN A 246 31.16 33.11 -4.99
CA ASN A 246 29.72 32.82 -5.00
C ASN A 246 29.17 32.46 -6.39
N ASN A 247 29.98 32.61 -7.44
CA ASN A 247 29.59 32.31 -8.81
C ASN A 247 29.49 30.79 -9.04
N ARG A 248 28.30 30.30 -9.38
CA ARG A 248 28.04 28.90 -9.73
C ARG A 248 27.67 28.81 -11.22
N SER A 249 28.34 27.95 -11.98
CA SER A 249 28.03 27.76 -13.41
C SER A 249 27.71 26.29 -13.72
N ILE A 250 26.71 26.04 -14.57
CA ILE A 250 26.45 24.70 -15.10
C ILE A 250 27.42 24.44 -16.25
N ILE A 251 28.18 23.35 -16.18
CA ILE A 251 29.27 23.05 -17.12
C ILE A 251 28.99 21.84 -18.03
N ALA A 252 28.05 20.97 -17.64
CA ALA A 252 27.61 19.81 -18.41
C ALA A 252 26.22 19.36 -17.95
N GLU A 253 25.36 18.97 -18.88
CA GLU A 253 24.03 18.41 -18.62
C GLU A 253 23.93 16.99 -19.20
N ASP A 254 23.11 16.14 -18.58
CA ASP A 254 22.82 14.75 -18.97
C ASP A 254 24.06 13.87 -19.24
N LYS A 255 25.15 14.13 -18.50
CA LYS A 255 26.39 13.33 -18.55
C LYS A 255 26.72 12.71 -17.20
N ASP A 256 26.90 11.39 -17.21
CA ASP A 256 27.39 10.61 -16.06
C ASP A 256 28.87 10.86 -15.76
N GLN A 257 29.61 11.43 -16.72
CA GLN A 257 31.04 11.67 -16.61
C GLN A 257 31.38 13.06 -17.11
N LEU A 258 32.18 13.77 -16.32
CA LEU A 258 32.74 15.07 -16.64
C LEU A 258 34.22 14.91 -16.97
N ASP A 259 34.58 15.20 -18.22
CA ASP A 259 35.94 15.11 -18.71
C ASP A 259 36.62 16.48 -18.74
N PHE A 260 37.85 16.50 -18.25
CA PHE A 260 38.75 17.64 -18.27
C PHE A 260 39.82 17.42 -19.32
N VAL A 261 39.95 18.37 -20.25
CA VAL A 261 40.96 18.36 -21.31
C VAL A 261 41.77 19.64 -21.24
N ASN A 262 43.10 19.52 -21.15
CA ASN A 262 44.02 20.66 -21.11
C ASN A 262 43.72 21.65 -19.96
N VAL A 263 43.75 21.14 -18.72
CA VAL A 263 43.31 21.87 -17.52
C VAL A 263 44.14 23.12 -17.23
N ARG A 264 43.44 24.22 -16.90
CA ARG A 264 44.02 25.52 -16.50
C ARG A 264 43.84 25.78 -15.01
N MET A 265 44.68 26.64 -14.44
CA MET A 265 44.60 27.03 -13.01
C MET A 265 43.25 27.64 -12.62
N GLU A 266 42.56 28.29 -13.58
CA GLU A 266 41.24 28.92 -13.37
C GLU A 266 40.10 27.91 -13.19
N GLN A 267 40.32 26.64 -13.58
CA GLN A 267 39.36 25.56 -13.42
C GLN A 267 39.48 24.87 -12.04
N GLU A 268 40.35 25.37 -11.16
CA GLU A 268 40.42 24.91 -9.77
C GLU A 268 39.15 25.30 -8.98
N GLY A 269 38.52 24.34 -8.32
CA GLY A 269 37.29 24.60 -7.57
C GLY A 269 36.43 23.35 -7.28
N TRP A 270 35.21 23.59 -6.80
CA TRP A 270 34.24 22.54 -6.49
C TRP A 270 33.36 22.21 -7.70
N TYR A 271 33.22 20.91 -7.96
CA TYR A 271 32.37 20.33 -8.98
C TYR A 271 31.26 19.53 -8.30
N THR A 272 30.02 19.93 -8.52
CA THR A 272 28.81 19.36 -7.90
C THR A 272 27.95 18.72 -8.97
N CYS A 273 27.80 17.41 -8.93
CA CYS A 273 26.89 16.69 -9.79
C CYS A 273 25.52 16.57 -9.11
N VAL A 274 24.46 16.95 -9.83
CA VAL A 274 23.10 17.03 -9.33
C VAL A 274 22.17 16.26 -10.26
N GLU A 275 21.30 15.43 -9.69
CA GLU A 275 20.24 14.75 -10.44
C GLU A 275 18.88 14.96 -9.75
N SER A 276 17.87 15.27 -10.55
CA SER A 276 16.51 15.58 -10.06
C SER A 276 15.44 14.81 -10.83
N ASN A 277 14.41 14.34 -10.12
CA ASN A 277 13.18 13.79 -10.69
C ASN A 277 11.95 14.47 -10.05
N SER A 278 10.74 14.03 -10.39
CA SER A 278 9.49 14.62 -9.88
C SER A 278 9.28 14.47 -8.37
N LEU A 279 10.07 13.64 -7.68
CA LEU A 279 10.00 13.42 -6.23
C LEU A 279 11.08 14.17 -5.45
N GLY A 280 12.12 14.71 -6.12
CA GLY A 280 13.14 15.53 -5.49
C GLY A 280 14.49 15.51 -6.21
N GLN A 281 15.49 16.09 -5.54
CA GLN A 281 16.85 16.27 -6.06
C GLN A 281 17.89 15.71 -5.07
N SER A 282 18.97 15.16 -5.63
CA SER A 282 20.16 14.72 -4.90
C SER A 282 21.42 15.26 -5.55
N ASN A 283 22.44 15.55 -4.72
CA ASN A 283 23.69 16.18 -5.14
C ASN A 283 24.91 15.51 -4.49
N SER A 284 26.06 15.58 -5.17
CA SER A 284 27.35 15.10 -4.68
C SER A 284 28.47 15.98 -5.22
N THR A 285 29.45 16.29 -4.37
CA THR A 285 30.50 17.28 -4.67
C THR A 285 31.91 16.68 -4.61
N ALA A 286 32.81 17.22 -5.42
CA ALA A 286 34.24 16.92 -5.40
C ALA A 286 35.08 18.15 -5.74
N TYR A 287 36.31 18.23 -5.24
CA TYR A 287 37.23 19.32 -5.50
C TYR A 287 38.24 18.94 -6.58
N LEU A 288 38.42 19.81 -7.58
CA LEU A 288 39.51 19.71 -8.55
C LEU A 288 40.64 20.65 -8.11
N ARG A 289 41.82 20.10 -7.84
CA ARG A 289 43.04 20.85 -7.53
C ARG A 289 43.95 20.91 -8.76
N VAL A 290 44.44 22.09 -9.13
CA VAL A 290 45.32 22.25 -10.29
C VAL A 290 46.72 22.68 -9.86
N VAL A 291 47.72 21.85 -10.13
CA VAL A 291 49.11 22.11 -9.73
C VAL A 291 50.02 22.36 -10.93
N ARG A 292 51.05 23.20 -10.76
CA ARG A 292 52.04 23.46 -11.83
C ARG A 292 53.08 22.34 -11.95
N SER A 293 53.37 21.62 -10.86
CA SER A 293 54.22 20.43 -10.83
C SER A 293 53.91 19.61 -9.57
N LEU A 294 54.21 18.30 -9.61
CA LEU A 294 53.92 17.34 -8.52
C LEU A 294 54.99 17.34 -7.39
N HIS A 295 55.90 18.31 -7.37
CA HIS A 295 57.03 18.38 -6.43
C HIS A 295 56.86 19.52 -5.41
N VAL A 296 55.93 19.39 -4.46
CA VAL A 296 55.98 20.14 -3.19
C VAL A 296 55.31 19.31 -2.10
N LEU A 297 56.02 18.35 -1.51
CA LEU A 297 55.67 17.77 -0.21
C LEU A 297 56.88 17.06 0.43
N GLU A 298 58.05 17.70 0.46
CA GLU A 298 59.14 17.27 1.34
C GLU A 298 60.25 18.33 1.37
N ALA A 299 60.35 19.09 2.46
CA ALA A 299 61.59 19.74 2.88
C ALA A 299 61.40 20.34 4.29
N GLY A 300 62.15 19.83 5.27
CA GLY A 300 62.20 20.44 6.59
C GLY A 300 62.84 19.66 7.74
N VAL A 301 63.85 18.82 7.50
CA VAL A 301 64.74 18.36 8.58
C VAL A 301 66.18 18.37 8.08
N ALA A 302 66.98 19.31 8.60
CA ALA A 302 68.43 19.28 8.48
C ALA A 302 69.06 19.61 9.83
N SER A 303 69.93 18.70 10.25
CA SER A 303 70.63 18.58 11.51
C SER A 303 71.73 19.63 11.70
N GLY A 304 71.93 20.07 12.95
CA GLY A 304 73.13 20.81 13.38
C GLY A 304 73.74 20.15 14.62
N SER A 305 75.04 19.86 14.58
CA SER A 305 75.78 19.11 15.60
C SER A 305 76.25 19.94 16.79
N LEU A 306 76.09 19.34 17.98
CA LEU A 306 76.85 19.42 19.25
C LEU A 306 77.95 20.48 19.44
N HIS A 307 77.84 21.21 20.57
CA HIS A 307 78.99 21.58 21.40
C HIS A 307 78.72 21.39 22.90
N SER A 308 79.80 21.11 23.63
CA SER A 308 79.89 20.32 24.85
C SER A 308 79.92 21.18 26.12
N THR A 309 78.78 21.28 26.85
CA THR A 309 78.71 21.65 28.29
C THR A 309 77.37 21.28 29.00
N SER A 310 76.48 20.47 28.40
CA SER A 310 75.06 20.37 28.86
C SER A 310 74.64 19.07 29.56
N PHE A 311 75.56 18.19 29.95
CA PHE A 311 75.18 16.88 30.51
C PHE A 311 74.48 16.95 31.89
N VAL A 312 74.60 18.04 32.64
CA VAL A 312 73.93 18.21 33.94
C VAL A 312 72.47 18.68 33.79
N TYR A 313 72.17 19.49 32.77
CA TYR A 313 70.79 19.94 32.50
C TYR A 313 69.93 18.83 31.87
N ILE A 314 70.54 17.88 31.15
CA ILE A 314 69.83 16.78 30.47
C ILE A 314 69.21 15.79 31.47
N PHE A 315 69.84 15.51 32.61
CA PHE A 315 69.26 14.62 33.62
C PHE A 315 68.13 15.29 34.42
N ALA A 316 68.24 16.59 34.69
CA ALA A 316 67.19 17.35 35.38
C ALA A 316 65.96 17.59 34.48
N PHE A 317 66.17 18.00 33.22
CA PHE A 317 65.09 18.12 32.23
C PHE A 317 64.53 16.77 31.83
N GLY A 318 65.37 15.74 31.70
CA GLY A 318 64.94 14.37 31.41
C GLY A 318 64.05 13.79 32.50
N GLY A 319 64.36 14.04 33.77
CA GLY A 319 63.52 13.67 34.91
C GLY A 319 62.18 14.40 34.92
N LEU A 320 62.17 15.71 34.66
CA LEU A 320 60.94 16.50 34.58
C LEU A 320 60.06 16.10 33.38
N ILE A 321 60.67 15.81 32.23
CA ILE A 321 59.96 15.30 31.05
C ILE A 321 59.41 13.91 31.32
N PHE A 322 60.14 13.03 32.01
CA PHE A 322 59.65 11.71 32.38
C PHE A 322 58.45 11.80 33.34
N ILE A 323 58.50 12.68 34.34
CA ILE A 323 57.37 12.94 35.24
C ILE A 323 56.18 13.54 34.46
N PHE A 324 56.42 14.46 33.54
CA PHE A 324 55.37 15.03 32.69
C PHE A 324 54.74 13.99 31.76
N MET A 325 55.54 13.11 31.15
CA MET A 325 55.06 12.04 30.28
C MET A 325 54.30 10.95 31.06
N THR A 326 54.73 10.63 32.29
CA THR A 326 54.00 9.69 33.16
C THR A 326 52.67 10.27 33.65
N THR A 327 52.62 11.56 34.00
CA THR A 327 51.36 12.22 34.39
C THR A 327 50.40 12.35 33.20
N LEU A 328 50.90 12.66 32.00
CA LEU A 328 50.11 12.63 30.77
C LEU A 328 49.60 11.22 30.45
N PHE A 329 50.40 10.17 30.65
CA PHE A 329 49.99 8.79 30.45
C PHE A 329 48.91 8.37 31.45
N VAL A 330 49.06 8.71 32.73
CA VAL A 330 48.04 8.45 33.75
C VAL A 330 46.75 9.21 33.45
N PHE A 331 46.85 10.48 33.04
CA PHE A 331 45.67 11.27 32.64
C PHE A 331 45.00 10.69 31.38
N TYR A 332 45.78 10.24 30.40
CA TYR A 332 45.30 9.52 29.23
C TYR A 332 44.63 8.20 29.62
N ALA A 333 45.22 7.40 30.52
CA ALA A 333 44.65 6.14 31.00
C ALA A 333 43.35 6.34 31.77
N ILE A 334 43.27 7.36 32.63
CA ILE A 334 42.03 7.73 33.35
C ILE A 334 40.97 8.22 32.35
N ARG A 335 41.33 9.09 31.40
CA ARG A 335 40.41 9.52 30.34
C ARG A 335 39.95 8.35 29.48
N LYS A 336 40.84 7.43 29.13
CA LYS A 336 40.52 6.22 28.36
C LYS A 336 39.61 5.28 29.15
N MET A 337 39.89 5.03 30.42
CA MET A 337 39.00 4.21 31.28
C MET A 337 37.63 4.87 31.48
N LYS A 338 37.57 6.20 31.66
CA LYS A 338 36.30 6.94 31.75
C LYS A 338 35.56 6.93 30.41
N HIS A 339 36.27 7.10 29.30
CA HIS A 339 35.72 7.02 27.95
C HIS A 339 35.21 5.61 27.64
N GLU A 340 35.95 4.56 28.01
CA GLU A 340 35.51 3.17 27.88
C GLU A 340 34.31 2.85 28.78
N LYS A 341 34.24 3.37 30.02
CA LYS A 341 33.05 3.22 30.88
C LYS A 341 31.83 3.93 30.28
N VAL A 342 31.99 5.15 29.78
CA VAL A 342 30.92 5.91 29.12
C VAL A 342 30.52 5.25 27.79
N LEU A 343 31.48 4.68 27.05
CA LEU A 343 31.23 3.96 25.81
C LEU A 343 30.51 2.64 26.08
N LYS A 344 30.88 1.89 27.13
CA LYS A 344 30.15 0.70 27.60
C LYS A 344 28.71 1.04 28.01
N GLN A 345 28.50 2.12 28.78
CA GLN A 345 27.16 2.61 29.11
C GLN A 345 26.35 3.05 27.88
N ARG A 346 26.99 3.61 26.84
CA ARG A 346 26.33 3.99 25.57
C ARG A 346 26.05 2.79 24.66
N ILE A 347 26.85 1.72 24.76
CA ILE A 347 26.68 0.47 24.02
C ILE A 347 25.52 -0.36 24.60
N GLU A 348 25.28 -0.29 25.91
CA GLU A 348 24.15 -0.97 26.58
C GLU A 348 22.79 -0.24 26.40
N THR A 349 22.80 1.03 25.98
CA THR A 349 21.57 1.78 25.67
C THR A 349 21.23 1.67 24.18
N VAL A 350 20.45 0.66 23.82
CA VAL A 350 19.83 0.60 22.49
C VAL A 350 18.67 1.59 22.45
N HIS A 351 18.80 2.65 21.64
CA HIS A 351 17.68 3.53 21.35
C HIS A 351 16.73 2.85 20.37
N GLN A 352 15.60 2.36 20.89
CA GLN A 352 14.60 1.71 20.08
C GLN A 352 13.42 2.66 19.84
N TRP A 353 12.94 2.70 18.60
CA TRP A 353 11.76 3.46 18.23
C TRP A 353 10.53 2.58 18.46
N THR A 354 9.65 2.97 19.38
CA THR A 354 8.34 2.34 19.58
C THR A 354 7.25 3.26 19.01
N LYS A 355 6.18 2.67 18.48
CA LYS A 355 5.04 3.40 17.93
C LYS A 355 3.91 3.41 18.96
N LYS A 356 3.64 4.58 19.56
CA LYS A 356 2.54 4.74 20.51
C LYS A 356 1.22 4.93 19.74
N VAL A 357 0.25 4.09 20.04
CA VAL A 357 -1.11 4.18 19.50
C VAL A 357 -1.94 5.05 20.44
N ILE A 358 -2.44 6.17 19.93
CA ILE A 358 -3.25 7.13 20.69
C ILE A 358 -4.67 7.09 20.14
N ILE A 359 -5.62 6.75 21.00
CA ILE A 359 -7.05 6.70 20.70
C ILE A 359 -7.67 7.98 21.25
N PHE A 360 -8.01 8.92 20.38
CA PHE A 360 -8.75 10.11 20.76
C PHE A 360 -10.24 9.76 20.81
N LYS A 361 -10.78 9.69 22.03
CA LYS A 361 -12.21 9.65 22.28
C LYS A 361 -12.65 11.08 22.59
N PRO A 362 -13.30 11.80 21.69
CA PRO A 362 -13.81 13.13 22.01
C PRO A 362 -14.86 13.01 23.12
N GLU A 363 -14.78 13.89 24.12
CA GLU A 363 -15.64 13.88 25.29
C GLU A 363 -17.09 14.14 24.87
N GLY A 364 -17.94 13.11 24.98
CA GLY A 364 -19.38 13.32 25.10
C GLY A 364 -19.63 13.97 26.46
N GLY A 365 -20.19 15.18 26.46
CA GLY A 365 -20.51 15.93 27.67
C GLY A 365 -21.38 15.09 28.60
N GLY A 366 -20.79 14.62 29.68
CA GLY A 366 -21.50 13.89 30.72
C GLY A 366 -22.19 14.86 31.65
N ASP A 367 -23.42 15.27 31.31
CA ASP A 367 -24.36 15.82 32.29
C ASP A 367 -25.58 14.90 32.41
N SER A 368 -26.04 14.80 33.65
CA SER A 368 -26.93 13.77 34.17
C SER A 368 -28.39 13.99 33.75
N SER A 369 -28.72 13.84 32.46
CA SER A 369 -30.11 13.80 32.01
C SER A 369 -30.26 13.21 30.61
N GLY A 370 -30.48 11.90 30.51
CA GLY A 370 -31.34 11.24 29.50
C GLY A 370 -31.22 11.54 28.00
N SER A 371 -30.23 12.31 27.52
CA SER A 371 -30.01 12.59 26.10
C SER A 371 -28.91 11.68 25.59
N MET A 372 -29.22 10.85 24.58
CA MET A 372 -28.23 10.06 23.86
C MET A 372 -27.38 11.01 22.99
N ASP A 373 -26.40 11.66 23.61
CA ASP A 373 -25.53 12.63 22.98
C ASP A 373 -24.40 11.93 22.19
N THR A 374 -24.45 12.14 20.87
CA THR A 374 -23.40 11.99 19.84
C THR A 374 -22.34 10.89 20.05
N MET A 375 -22.55 9.73 19.43
CA MET A 375 -21.49 8.73 19.24
C MET A 375 -20.46 9.24 18.24
N ILE A 376 -19.44 9.93 18.74
CA ILE A 376 -18.35 10.41 17.90
C ILE A 376 -17.31 9.30 17.74
N MET A 377 -17.03 8.92 16.49
CA MET A 377 -16.12 7.84 16.14
C MET A 377 -14.68 8.11 16.64
N PRO A 378 -13.98 7.10 17.21
CA PRO A 378 -12.64 7.29 17.77
C PRO A 378 -11.61 7.55 16.67
N VAL A 379 -10.77 8.58 16.88
CA VAL A 379 -9.67 8.90 15.96
C VAL A 379 -8.39 8.21 16.47
N VAL A 380 -7.88 7.27 15.67
CA VAL A 380 -6.64 6.55 15.97
C VAL A 380 -5.47 7.28 15.31
N ARG A 381 -4.46 7.66 16.10
CA ARG A 381 -3.19 8.22 15.61
C ARG A 381 -2.02 7.39 16.12
N ILE A 382 -1.05 7.16 15.25
CA ILE A 382 0.17 6.42 15.58
C ILE A 382 1.34 7.40 15.57
N GLN A 383 2.06 7.52 16.69
CA GLN A 383 3.19 8.43 16.85
C GLN A 383 4.46 7.65 17.19
N LYS A 384 5.57 7.99 16.53
CA LYS A 384 6.88 7.40 16.85
C LYS A 384 7.45 8.07 18.10
N GLN A 385 7.77 7.28 19.11
CA GLN A 385 8.39 7.71 20.36
C GLN A 385 9.73 6.99 20.54
N ARG A 386 10.72 7.70 21.10
CA ARG A 386 12.02 7.13 21.43
C ARG A 386 11.95 6.52 22.83
N THR A 387 12.11 5.21 22.93
CA THR A 387 12.07 4.48 24.20
C THR A 387 13.47 3.95 24.52
N THR A 388 13.90 4.14 25.75
CA THR A 388 15.19 3.64 26.26
C THR A 388 14.92 2.35 27.03
N VAL A 389 15.26 1.21 26.43
CA VAL A 389 15.18 -0.10 27.10
C VAL A 389 16.53 -0.38 27.77
N LEU A 390 16.51 -0.69 29.06
CA LEU A 390 17.68 -1.15 29.81
C LEU A 390 17.86 -2.65 29.55
N GLN A 391 18.94 -3.05 28.89
CA GLN A 391 19.22 -4.44 28.60
C GLN A 391 19.81 -5.11 29.86
N ASN A 392 18.96 -5.69 30.70
CA ASN A 392 19.41 -6.53 31.81
C ASN A 392 19.38 -8.01 31.36
N GLY A 393 20.54 -8.54 30.96
CA GLY A 393 20.75 -9.98 30.78
C GLY A 393 20.72 -10.49 29.33
N ASN A 394 21.20 -11.73 29.16
CA ASN A 394 21.50 -12.42 27.89
C ASN A 394 20.27 -12.84 27.05
N GLU A 395 19.08 -12.30 27.31
CA GLU A 395 17.91 -12.55 26.46
C GLU A 395 17.41 -11.24 25.83
N PRO A 396 17.20 -11.20 24.50
CA PRO A 396 16.59 -10.04 23.87
C PRO A 396 15.14 -9.92 24.38
N ALA A 397 14.84 -8.83 25.10
CA ALA A 397 13.49 -8.51 25.52
C ALA A 397 12.54 -8.54 24.30
N PRO A 398 11.32 -9.09 24.42
CA PRO A 398 10.37 -9.12 23.32
C PRO A 398 10.07 -7.68 22.88
N PHE A 399 10.49 -7.36 21.65
CA PHE A 399 10.25 -6.05 21.08
C PHE A 399 8.78 -5.92 20.69
N ASN A 400 8.05 -5.06 21.41
CA ASN A 400 6.74 -4.60 20.97
C ASN A 400 6.90 -3.35 20.11
N GLU A 401 6.65 -3.49 18.81
CA GLU A 401 6.68 -2.36 17.87
C GLU A 401 5.64 -1.29 18.22
N TYR A 402 4.47 -1.72 18.73
CA TYR A 402 3.36 -0.86 19.07
C TYR A 402 3.04 -0.89 20.57
N GLU A 403 2.72 0.28 21.13
CA GLU A 403 2.24 0.44 22.50
C GLU A 403 0.77 0.88 22.47
N PHE A 404 -0.11 0.02 22.99
CA PHE A 404 -1.56 0.25 23.03
C PHE A 404 -2.01 0.68 24.43
N PRO A 405 -3.01 1.57 24.56
CA PRO A 405 -3.58 1.91 25.87
C PRO A 405 -4.30 0.70 26.46
N LEU A 406 -4.06 0.43 27.75
CA LEU A 406 -4.72 -0.67 28.46
C LEU A 406 -6.19 -0.31 28.72
N ASP A 407 -7.08 -1.21 28.30
CA ASP A 407 -8.52 -1.16 28.61
C ASP A 407 -8.90 -2.41 29.41
N SER A 408 -8.92 -2.28 30.74
CA SER A 408 -9.09 -3.41 31.67
C SER A 408 -10.42 -4.15 31.52
N ASN A 409 -11.45 -3.50 30.96
CA ASN A 409 -12.76 -4.12 30.76
C ASN A 409 -12.80 -5.08 29.57
N TRP A 410 -11.84 -4.94 28.65
CA TRP A 410 -11.78 -5.71 27.40
C TRP A 410 -10.52 -6.56 27.28
N GLU A 411 -9.49 -6.30 28.09
CA GLU A 411 -8.23 -7.02 28.05
C GLU A 411 -8.39 -8.47 28.52
N LEU A 412 -8.00 -9.42 27.67
CA LEU A 412 -7.95 -10.85 27.98
C LEU A 412 -6.48 -11.30 28.16
N PRO A 413 -6.16 -12.04 29.23
CA PRO A 413 -4.83 -12.60 29.41
C PRO A 413 -4.45 -13.51 28.23
N ARG A 414 -3.34 -13.20 27.57
CA ARG A 414 -2.85 -13.96 26.41
C ARG A 414 -2.60 -15.44 26.73
N SER A 415 -2.32 -15.78 27.99
CA SER A 415 -2.17 -17.16 28.47
C SER A 415 -3.45 -18.00 28.37
N HIS A 416 -4.62 -17.37 28.33
CA HIS A 416 -5.91 -18.07 28.21
C HIS A 416 -6.32 -18.29 26.75
N LEU A 417 -5.55 -17.78 25.79
CA LEU A 417 -5.87 -17.83 24.37
C LEU A 417 -4.96 -18.82 23.66
N VAL A 418 -5.54 -19.90 23.12
CA VAL A 418 -4.84 -20.88 22.30
C VAL A 418 -5.24 -20.68 20.84
N LEU A 419 -4.30 -20.22 20.01
CA LEU A 419 -4.55 -20.01 18.58
C LEU A 419 -4.56 -21.34 17.81
N GLY A 420 -5.52 -21.48 16.90
CA GLY A 420 -5.73 -22.64 16.05
C GLY A 420 -5.58 -22.32 14.56
N ALA A 421 -6.42 -22.94 13.72
CA ALA A 421 -6.34 -22.84 12.26
C ALA A 421 -6.76 -21.46 11.73
N THR A 422 -6.17 -21.05 10.60
CA THR A 422 -6.58 -19.84 9.88
C THR A 422 -7.96 -20.03 9.26
N LEU A 423 -8.90 -19.14 9.58
CA LEU A 423 -10.27 -19.15 9.04
C LEU A 423 -10.38 -18.36 7.74
N GLY A 424 -9.61 -17.28 7.63
CA GLY A 424 -9.63 -16.42 6.46
C GLY A 424 -8.47 -15.44 6.47
N GLU A 425 -8.01 -15.09 5.27
CA GLU A 425 -6.91 -14.16 5.09
C GLU A 425 -7.27 -13.16 3.98
N GLY A 426 -7.41 -11.88 4.33
CA GLY A 426 -7.88 -10.82 3.43
C GLY A 426 -6.82 -9.75 3.21
N ALA A 427 -7.14 -8.70 2.44
CA ALA A 427 -6.21 -7.57 2.25
C ALA A 427 -5.89 -6.83 3.56
N PHE A 428 -6.81 -6.84 4.53
CA PHE A 428 -6.78 -6.02 5.74
C PHE A 428 -6.30 -6.77 6.99
N GLY A 429 -5.96 -8.07 6.88
CA GLY A 429 -5.54 -8.87 8.03
C GLY A 429 -5.75 -10.37 7.87
N ARG A 430 -5.56 -11.08 8.97
CA ARG A 430 -5.77 -12.52 9.13
C ARG A 430 -6.75 -12.77 10.26
N VAL A 431 -7.65 -13.73 10.06
CA VAL A 431 -8.56 -14.24 11.09
C VAL A 431 -8.23 -15.70 11.35
N VAL A 432 -8.01 -16.04 12.62
CA VAL A 432 -7.73 -17.42 13.06
C VAL A 432 -8.79 -17.87 14.05
N MET A 433 -9.08 -19.16 14.05
CA MET A 433 -9.83 -19.81 15.12
C MET A 433 -8.96 -19.84 16.37
N ALA A 434 -9.55 -19.68 17.54
CA ALA A 434 -8.86 -19.85 18.81
C ALA A 434 -9.79 -20.43 19.87
N GLU A 435 -9.20 -20.94 20.94
CA GLU A 435 -9.91 -21.45 22.11
C GLU A 435 -9.60 -20.57 23.32
N VAL A 436 -10.66 -20.15 24.02
CA VAL A 436 -10.58 -19.41 25.28
C VAL A 436 -11.49 -20.09 26.29
N ASN A 437 -10.94 -20.63 27.38
CA ASN A 437 -11.70 -21.30 28.44
C ASN A 437 -12.70 -22.36 27.90
N ASN A 438 -12.27 -23.23 26.99
CA ASN A 438 -13.08 -24.24 26.29
C ASN A 438 -14.21 -23.68 25.39
N ALA A 439 -14.20 -22.39 25.08
CA ALA A 439 -15.07 -21.78 24.08
C ALA A 439 -14.29 -21.45 22.81
N ILE A 440 -14.88 -21.76 21.65
CA ILE A 440 -14.30 -21.46 20.35
C ILE A 440 -14.61 -20.00 20.02
N VAL A 441 -13.58 -19.25 19.65
CA VAL A 441 -13.64 -17.83 19.28
C VAL A 441 -12.88 -17.59 17.97
N ALA A 442 -13.11 -16.43 17.36
CA ALA A 442 -12.32 -15.97 16.22
C ALA A 442 -11.42 -14.80 16.64
N VAL A 443 -10.17 -14.79 16.17
CA VAL A 443 -9.18 -13.77 16.51
C VAL A 443 -8.74 -13.07 15.23
N LYS A 444 -9.05 -11.78 15.12
CA LYS A 444 -8.59 -10.90 14.05
C LYS A 444 -7.27 -10.27 14.45
N MET A 445 -6.30 -10.32 13.55
CA MET A 445 -4.96 -9.77 13.72
C MET A 445 -4.41 -9.27 12.39
N VAL A 446 -3.41 -8.38 12.44
CA VAL A 446 -2.69 -7.96 11.23
C VAL A 446 -1.73 -9.05 10.74
N LYS A 447 -1.36 -8.99 9.46
CA LYS A 447 -0.39 -9.90 8.85
C LYS A 447 1.05 -9.46 9.12
N GLU A 448 2.00 -10.31 8.78
CA GLU A 448 3.40 -9.90 8.65
C GLU A 448 3.53 -8.89 7.48
N GLY A 449 4.34 -7.85 7.66
CA GLY A 449 4.49 -6.78 6.67
C GLY A 449 3.33 -5.78 6.60
N HIS A 450 2.50 -5.72 7.66
CA HIS A 450 1.40 -4.76 7.75
C HIS A 450 1.87 -3.30 7.77
N THR A 451 0.99 -2.40 7.33
CA THR A 451 1.20 -0.95 7.40
C THR A 451 0.65 -0.37 8.70
N ASP A 452 1.09 0.85 9.03
CA ASP A 452 0.50 1.62 10.15
C ASP A 452 -1.00 1.87 9.93
N ASP A 453 -1.45 1.97 8.67
CA ASP A 453 -2.86 2.11 8.32
C ASP A 453 -3.67 0.85 8.62
N ASP A 454 -3.10 -0.34 8.47
CA ASP A 454 -3.76 -1.62 8.78
C ASP A 454 -3.97 -1.77 10.28
N ILE A 455 -2.94 -1.44 11.09
CA ILE A 455 -3.05 -1.40 12.56
C ILE A 455 -4.11 -0.38 12.97
N ALA A 456 -4.07 0.83 12.41
CA ALA A 456 -5.06 1.85 12.71
C ALA A 456 -6.48 1.40 12.32
N SER A 457 -6.63 0.66 11.23
CA SER A 457 -7.92 0.10 10.81
C SER A 457 -8.44 -0.95 11.78
N LEU A 458 -7.59 -1.88 12.23
CA LEU A 458 -7.96 -2.91 13.20
C LEU A 458 -8.33 -2.30 14.57
N VAL A 459 -7.57 -1.29 15.04
CA VAL A 459 -7.89 -0.58 16.28
C VAL A 459 -9.21 0.17 16.16
N ARG A 460 -9.45 0.84 15.02
CA ARG A 460 -10.74 1.51 14.77
C ARG A 460 -11.89 0.51 14.82
N GLU A 461 -11.77 -0.61 14.14
CA GLU A 461 -12.80 -1.65 14.13
C GLU A 461 -13.12 -2.14 15.54
N MET A 462 -12.08 -2.45 16.34
CA MET A 462 -12.25 -2.84 17.74
C MET A 462 -13.00 -1.78 18.55
N GLU A 463 -12.60 -0.51 18.47
CA GLU A 463 -13.24 0.55 19.25
C GLU A 463 -14.68 0.84 18.76
N VAL A 464 -14.96 0.70 17.47
CA VAL A 464 -16.32 0.80 16.92
C VAL A 464 -17.23 -0.28 17.52
N MET A 465 -16.76 -1.52 17.60
CA MET A 465 -17.51 -2.61 18.20
C MET A 465 -17.78 -2.38 19.71
N LYS A 466 -16.84 -1.76 20.44
CA LYS A 466 -17.06 -1.36 21.84
C LYS A 466 -18.21 -0.36 21.99
N ILE A 467 -18.31 0.59 21.06
CA ILE A 467 -19.29 1.68 21.08
C ILE A 467 -20.69 1.19 20.68
N ILE A 468 -20.78 0.38 19.61
CA ILE A 468 -22.05 -0.18 19.10
C ILE A 468 -22.74 -1.05 20.16
N GLY A 469 -21.96 -1.80 20.94
CA GLY A 469 -22.47 -2.73 21.94
C GLY A 469 -22.92 -4.06 21.31
N ARG A 470 -23.77 -4.80 22.03
CA ARG A 470 -24.16 -6.17 21.66
C ARG A 470 -25.51 -6.22 20.96
N HIS A 471 -25.59 -7.02 19.90
CA HIS A 471 -26.84 -7.34 19.21
C HIS A 471 -26.78 -8.76 18.66
N ILE A 472 -27.93 -9.45 18.58
CA ILE A 472 -27.98 -10.85 18.11
C ILE A 472 -27.49 -10.99 16.66
N ASN A 473 -27.86 -10.02 15.81
CA ASN A 473 -27.52 -10.00 14.38
C ASN A 473 -26.25 -9.20 14.04
N ILE A 474 -25.39 -8.94 15.02
CA ILE A 474 -24.08 -8.32 14.83
C ILE A 474 -23.04 -9.24 15.46
N ILE A 475 -21.87 -9.35 14.85
CA ILE A 475 -20.75 -10.10 15.43
C ILE A 475 -20.26 -9.36 16.68
N ASN A 476 -20.35 -10.02 17.84
CA ASN A 476 -20.01 -9.33 19.09
C ASN A 476 -18.50 -9.41 19.39
N LEU A 477 -17.97 -8.30 19.94
CA LEU A 477 -16.64 -8.27 20.54
C LEU A 477 -16.69 -9.02 21.88
N LEU A 478 -15.73 -9.93 22.08
CA LEU A 478 -15.58 -10.69 23.32
C LEU A 478 -14.44 -10.13 24.18
N GLY A 479 -13.39 -9.62 23.55
CA GLY A 479 -12.24 -9.01 24.23
C GLY A 479 -11.10 -8.69 23.27
N CYS A 480 -9.96 -8.29 23.81
CA CYS A 480 -8.74 -8.09 23.05
C CYS A 480 -7.49 -8.44 23.86
N CYS A 481 -6.40 -8.75 23.18
CA CYS A 481 -5.07 -8.78 23.80
C CYS A 481 -4.28 -7.62 23.20
N SER A 482 -4.09 -6.55 23.98
CA SER A 482 -3.38 -5.35 23.56
C SER A 482 -1.98 -5.23 24.18
N GLN A 483 -1.76 -5.90 25.31
CA GLN A 483 -0.50 -5.80 26.05
C GLN A 483 0.46 -6.94 25.74
N ASN A 484 1.76 -6.66 25.83
CA ASN A 484 2.83 -7.66 25.80
C ASN A 484 2.81 -8.60 24.58
N GLY A 485 2.45 -8.08 23.40
CA GLY A 485 2.47 -8.82 22.14
C GLY A 485 1.69 -8.11 21.02
N PRO A 486 1.45 -8.79 19.88
CA PRO A 486 0.63 -8.25 18.80
C PRO A 486 -0.83 -8.05 19.22
N LEU A 487 -1.49 -7.05 18.66
CA LEU A 487 -2.89 -6.78 18.90
C LEU A 487 -3.77 -7.92 18.37
N TYR A 488 -4.54 -8.53 19.27
CA TYR A 488 -5.58 -9.50 18.94
C TYR A 488 -6.95 -8.93 19.28
N VAL A 489 -7.85 -8.94 18.31
CA VAL A 489 -9.26 -8.58 18.49
C VAL A 489 -10.06 -9.88 18.50
N ILE A 490 -10.72 -10.19 19.61
CA ILE A 490 -11.37 -11.48 19.84
C ILE A 490 -12.88 -11.29 19.70
N VAL A 491 -13.47 -12.00 18.74
CA VAL A 491 -14.88 -11.91 18.38
C VAL A 491 -15.54 -13.30 18.40
N GLU A 492 -16.86 -13.33 18.36
CA GLU A 492 -17.62 -14.57 18.24
C GLU A 492 -17.18 -15.40 17.02
N TYR A 493 -17.18 -16.72 17.17
CA TYR A 493 -16.93 -17.64 16.06
C TYR A 493 -18.24 -17.97 15.34
N ALA A 494 -18.20 -17.98 14.01
CA ALA A 494 -19.33 -18.32 13.14
C ALA A 494 -18.96 -19.57 12.30
N PRO A 495 -19.46 -20.77 12.63
CA PRO A 495 -18.99 -22.02 12.05
C PRO A 495 -19.29 -22.19 10.55
N HIS A 496 -20.35 -21.56 10.04
CA HIS A 496 -20.73 -21.71 8.64
C HIS A 496 -20.04 -20.69 7.71
N GLY A 497 -19.17 -19.83 8.25
CA GLY A 497 -18.41 -18.85 7.49
C GLY A 497 -19.27 -17.68 7.00
N ASN A 498 -18.89 -17.08 5.87
CA ASN A 498 -19.62 -15.94 5.29
C ASN A 498 -20.87 -16.40 4.51
N LEU A 499 -21.88 -15.53 4.47
CA LEU A 499 -23.19 -15.79 3.87
C LEU A 499 -23.10 -16.05 2.38
N LYS A 500 -22.21 -15.36 1.65
CA LYS A 500 -22.03 -15.59 0.21
C LYS A 500 -21.65 -17.03 -0.11
N ASP A 501 -20.61 -17.54 0.56
CA ASP A 501 -20.16 -18.92 0.35
C ASP A 501 -21.18 -19.94 0.86
N PHE A 502 -21.86 -19.61 1.97
CA PHE A 502 -22.94 -20.43 2.51
C PHE A 502 -24.10 -20.57 1.51
N LEU A 503 -24.56 -19.48 0.91
CA LEU A 503 -25.61 -19.48 -0.10
C LEU A 503 -25.19 -20.24 -1.37
N TYR A 504 -23.97 -20.02 -1.84
CA TYR A 504 -23.44 -20.67 -3.04
C TYR A 504 -23.41 -22.20 -2.87
N LYS A 505 -22.98 -22.70 -1.71
CA LYS A 505 -22.96 -24.14 -1.37
C LYS A 505 -24.35 -24.77 -1.29
N ASN A 506 -25.37 -23.98 -0.93
CA ASN A 506 -26.74 -24.44 -0.76
C ASN A 506 -27.65 -24.07 -1.95
N ARG A 507 -27.06 -23.67 -3.09
CA ARG A 507 -27.83 -23.35 -4.29
C ARG A 507 -28.63 -24.59 -4.72
N PRO A 508 -29.95 -24.47 -4.94
CA PRO A 508 -30.74 -25.58 -5.44
C PRO A 508 -30.12 -26.01 -6.76
N LEU A 509 -29.69 -27.28 -6.84
CA LEU A 509 -29.13 -27.86 -8.05
C LEU A 509 -30.11 -27.61 -9.20
N GLY A 510 -29.80 -26.61 -10.02
CA GLY A 510 -30.38 -26.47 -11.34
C GLY A 510 -30.01 -27.74 -12.09
N ARG A 511 -31.01 -28.35 -12.71
CA ARG A 511 -30.86 -29.46 -13.65
C ARG A 511 -30.25 -28.94 -14.95
N ASP A 512 -29.12 -28.23 -14.86
CA ASP A 512 -28.41 -27.64 -15.97
C ASP A 512 -27.18 -28.52 -16.26
N SER A 513 -27.42 -29.51 -17.13
CA SER A 513 -26.58 -29.95 -18.25
C SER A 513 -25.05 -29.77 -18.20
N ASP A 514 -24.36 -30.18 -17.13
CA ASP A 514 -22.91 -30.47 -17.16
C ASP A 514 -22.48 -31.41 -16.02
N ARG A 515 -23.16 -32.57 -15.89
CA ARG A 515 -22.65 -33.69 -15.08
C ARG A 515 -22.17 -34.81 -16.00
N ASP A 516 -20.86 -35.04 -15.99
CA ASP A 516 -20.26 -36.27 -16.47
C ASP A 516 -20.90 -37.46 -15.73
N CYS A 517 -21.40 -38.45 -16.47
CA CYS A 517 -22.28 -39.53 -15.99
C CYS A 517 -21.57 -40.59 -15.14
N SER A 518 -20.44 -40.26 -14.51
CA SER A 518 -19.52 -41.20 -13.88
C SER A 518 -19.45 -41.12 -12.35
N GLN A 519 -20.23 -40.25 -11.69
CA GLN A 519 -20.24 -40.13 -10.23
C GLN A 519 -21.61 -40.46 -9.59
N PRO A 520 -21.62 -41.22 -8.47
CA PRO A 520 -22.85 -41.49 -7.73
C PRO A 520 -23.47 -40.20 -7.21
N PRO A 521 -24.81 -40.12 -7.09
CA PRO A 521 -25.48 -38.91 -6.63
C PRO A 521 -25.00 -38.57 -5.21
N PRO A 522 -24.65 -37.29 -4.93
CA PRO A 522 -24.35 -36.87 -3.57
C PRO A 522 -25.57 -37.10 -2.68
N SER A 523 -25.33 -37.54 -1.45
CA SER A 523 -26.37 -37.67 -0.42
C SER A 523 -27.16 -36.38 -0.29
N PRO A 524 -28.50 -36.44 -0.15
CA PRO A 524 -29.33 -35.24 -0.05
C PRO A 524 -28.86 -34.37 1.13
N PRO A 525 -28.75 -33.05 0.96
CA PRO A 525 -28.40 -32.15 2.06
C PRO A 525 -29.46 -32.26 3.17
N ALA A 526 -29.01 -32.26 4.43
CA ALA A 526 -29.88 -32.43 5.59
C ALA A 526 -30.95 -31.32 5.74
N HIS A 527 -30.75 -30.16 5.11
CA HIS A 527 -31.71 -29.06 5.06
C HIS A 527 -31.65 -28.36 3.71
N VAL A 528 -32.77 -28.34 2.99
CA VAL A 528 -32.92 -27.56 1.75
C VAL A 528 -33.32 -26.13 2.12
N ILE A 529 -32.51 -25.14 1.74
CA ILE A 529 -32.83 -23.72 1.94
C ILE A 529 -34.04 -23.35 1.07
N THR A 530 -35.11 -22.93 1.72
CA THR A 530 -36.34 -22.47 1.05
C THR A 530 -36.33 -20.95 0.85
N GLU A 531 -37.26 -20.43 0.03
CA GLU A 531 -37.45 -18.97 -0.07
C GLU A 531 -37.81 -18.35 1.30
N LYS A 532 -38.54 -19.07 2.17
CA LYS A 532 -38.86 -18.60 3.53
C LYS A 532 -37.59 -18.39 4.34
N ASP A 533 -36.60 -19.28 4.22
CA ASP A 533 -35.33 -19.16 4.92
C ASP A 533 -34.51 -17.97 4.40
N LEU A 534 -34.51 -17.73 3.09
CA LEU A 534 -33.88 -16.54 2.51
C LEU A 534 -34.51 -15.23 3.02
N ILE A 535 -35.83 -15.18 3.17
CA ILE A 535 -36.54 -14.03 3.75
C ILE A 535 -36.18 -13.88 5.23
N LYS A 536 -36.10 -14.98 5.99
CA LYS A 536 -35.62 -14.94 7.39
C LYS A 536 -34.19 -14.41 7.49
N PHE A 537 -33.31 -14.80 6.57
CA PHE A 537 -31.93 -14.30 6.54
C PHE A 537 -31.89 -12.80 6.29
N ALA A 538 -32.63 -12.33 5.29
CA ALA A 538 -32.77 -10.91 4.99
C ALA A 538 -33.33 -10.12 6.18
N HIS A 539 -34.39 -10.63 6.81
CA HIS A 539 -35.01 -10.01 7.97
C HIS A 539 -34.04 -9.87 9.16
N GLN A 540 -33.29 -10.92 9.48
CA GLN A 540 -32.26 -10.88 10.53
C GLN A 540 -31.21 -9.79 10.27
N ILE A 541 -30.77 -9.64 9.02
CA ILE A 541 -29.79 -8.62 8.65
C ILE A 541 -30.42 -7.21 8.73
N ALA A 542 -31.68 -7.04 8.32
CA ALA A 542 -32.39 -5.78 8.48
C ALA A 542 -32.46 -5.33 9.94
N ARG A 543 -32.75 -6.24 10.88
CA ARG A 543 -32.76 -5.95 12.32
C ARG A 543 -31.39 -5.52 12.83
N GLY A 544 -30.32 -6.16 12.35
CA GLY A 544 -28.95 -5.76 12.67
C GLY A 544 -28.60 -4.36 12.15
N MET A 545 -29.01 -4.03 10.92
CA MET A 545 -28.79 -2.70 10.34
C MET A 545 -29.65 -1.61 10.98
N ASP A 546 -30.89 -1.92 11.38
CA ASP A 546 -31.74 -1.01 12.15
C ASP A 546 -31.10 -0.65 13.50
N TYR A 547 -30.55 -1.66 14.19
CA TYR A 547 -29.78 -1.44 15.41
C TYR A 547 -28.56 -0.53 15.16
N LEU A 548 -27.80 -0.76 14.09
CA LEU A 548 -26.65 0.11 13.73
C LEU A 548 -27.09 1.55 13.41
N ALA A 549 -28.18 1.71 12.67
CA ALA A 549 -28.74 3.03 12.33
C ALA A 549 -29.20 3.79 13.58
N SER A 550 -29.86 3.10 14.53
CA SER A 550 -30.25 3.67 15.83
C SER A 550 -29.04 4.15 16.65
N ARG A 551 -27.87 3.54 16.41
CA ARG A 551 -26.59 3.88 17.01
C ARG A 551 -25.76 4.86 16.15
N ARG A 552 -26.36 5.47 15.12
CA ARG A 552 -25.67 6.39 14.19
C ARG A 552 -24.39 5.80 13.58
N CYS A 553 -24.32 4.48 13.43
CA CYS A 553 -23.19 3.79 12.83
C CYS A 553 -23.50 3.45 11.37
N ILE A 554 -22.69 3.97 10.44
CA ILE A 554 -22.78 3.64 9.02
C ILE A 554 -21.75 2.54 8.72
N HIS A 555 -22.19 1.44 8.12
CA HIS A 555 -21.34 0.28 7.81
C HIS A 555 -20.46 0.52 6.57
N ARG A 556 -21.02 1.06 5.48
CA ARG A 556 -20.35 1.39 4.20
C ARG A 556 -19.82 0.21 3.35
N ASP A 557 -19.94 -1.02 3.84
CA ASP A 557 -19.48 -2.22 3.13
C ASP A 557 -20.42 -3.40 3.41
N LEU A 558 -21.72 -3.13 3.47
CA LEU A 558 -22.72 -4.17 3.67
C LEU A 558 -22.83 -5.02 2.39
N ALA A 559 -22.48 -6.30 2.50
CA ALA A 559 -22.50 -7.27 1.41
C ALA A 559 -22.53 -8.71 1.96
N ALA A 560 -22.90 -9.70 1.14
CA ALA A 560 -23.02 -11.08 1.61
C ALA A 560 -21.69 -11.70 2.10
N ARG A 561 -20.55 -11.19 1.62
CA ARG A 561 -19.21 -11.57 2.10
C ARG A 561 -18.90 -11.10 3.53
N ASN A 562 -19.58 -10.05 4.00
CA ASN A 562 -19.38 -9.39 5.30
C ASN A 562 -20.49 -9.74 6.29
N VAL A 563 -21.35 -10.71 5.96
CA VAL A 563 -22.31 -11.30 6.89
C VAL A 563 -21.84 -12.72 7.19
N LEU A 564 -21.79 -13.08 8.46
CA LEU A 564 -21.40 -14.41 8.94
C LEU A 564 -22.62 -15.22 9.35
N VAL A 565 -22.53 -16.53 9.21
CA VAL A 565 -23.59 -17.48 9.56
C VAL A 565 -23.14 -18.28 10.79
N SER A 566 -23.78 -18.00 11.93
CA SER A 566 -23.52 -18.65 13.21
C SER A 566 -24.30 -19.97 13.33
N ASP A 567 -24.13 -20.69 14.44
CA ASP A 567 -25.02 -21.79 14.83
C ASP A 567 -26.51 -21.38 14.76
N ASP A 568 -27.37 -22.38 14.52
CA ASP A 568 -28.81 -22.21 14.32
C ASP A 568 -29.19 -21.25 13.17
N TYR A 569 -28.28 -21.06 12.21
CA TYR A 569 -28.43 -20.14 11.07
C TYR A 569 -28.74 -18.70 11.51
N VAL A 570 -28.12 -18.24 12.60
CA VAL A 570 -28.20 -16.83 13.02
C VAL A 570 -27.23 -15.98 12.20
N LEU A 571 -27.73 -14.93 11.54
CA LEU A 571 -26.94 -14.05 10.68
C LEU A 571 -26.34 -12.93 11.50
N LYS A 572 -25.03 -12.73 11.36
CA LYS A 572 -24.27 -11.72 12.10
C LYS A 572 -23.51 -10.81 11.13
N ILE A 573 -23.86 -9.53 11.13
CA ILE A 573 -23.13 -8.51 10.37
C ILE A 573 -21.73 -8.35 10.96
N ALA A 574 -20.72 -8.36 10.09
CA ALA A 574 -19.31 -8.33 10.46
C ALA A 574 -18.52 -7.35 9.58
N ASP A 575 -17.24 -7.18 9.93
CA ASP A 575 -16.26 -6.35 9.21
C ASP A 575 -16.57 -4.84 9.19
N PHE A 576 -16.40 -4.20 10.35
CA PHE A 576 -16.58 -2.75 10.54
C PHE A 576 -15.34 -1.93 10.12
N GLY A 577 -14.41 -2.50 9.35
CA GLY A 577 -13.16 -1.83 8.96
C GLY A 577 -13.34 -0.53 8.18
N LEU A 578 -14.52 -0.31 7.59
CA LEU A 578 -14.90 0.92 6.88
C LEU A 578 -15.98 1.74 7.59
N ALA A 579 -16.46 1.31 8.76
CA ALA A 579 -17.55 1.95 9.45
C ALA A 579 -17.19 3.37 9.95
N ARG A 580 -18.17 4.30 9.92
CA ARG A 580 -18.02 5.71 10.35
C ARG A 580 -19.29 6.25 11.00
N ASP A 581 -19.11 7.28 11.83
CA ASP A 581 -20.20 8.11 12.38
C ASP A 581 -20.73 9.07 11.31
N ILE A 582 -22.03 9.36 11.39
CA ILE A 582 -22.83 10.26 10.54
C ILE A 582 -22.30 11.71 10.59
N GLN A 583 -21.74 12.16 11.71
CA GLN A 583 -21.29 13.56 11.88
C GLN A 583 -19.85 13.83 11.41
N SER A 584 -19.14 12.82 10.90
CA SER A 584 -17.81 13.00 10.31
C SER A 584 -17.93 13.56 8.88
N THR A 585 -18.28 14.85 8.76
CA THR A 585 -18.22 15.63 7.51
C THR A 585 -16.81 15.85 6.97
N ASP A 586 -15.78 15.39 7.69
CA ASP A 586 -14.39 15.50 7.26
C ASP A 586 -14.05 14.44 6.19
N TYR A 587 -14.31 14.86 4.95
CA TYR A 587 -13.62 14.52 3.70
C TYR A 587 -12.48 13.49 3.82
N TYR A 588 -12.80 12.20 3.66
CA TYR A 588 -11.79 11.16 3.49
C TYR A 588 -11.65 10.78 2.01
N ARG A 589 -10.56 11.25 1.38
CA ARG A 589 -10.00 10.62 0.18
C ARG A 589 -9.16 9.41 0.62
N LYS A 590 -9.60 8.18 0.35
CA LYS A 590 -8.64 7.06 0.28
C LYS A 590 -7.67 7.33 -0.87
N ASN A 591 -6.46 7.78 -0.55
CA ASN A 591 -5.31 7.80 -1.44
C ASN A 591 -4.55 6.46 -1.40
N THR A 592 -5.25 5.36 -1.12
CA THR A 592 -4.68 4.01 -1.12
C THR A 592 -5.42 3.19 -2.15
N ASN A 593 -4.69 2.41 -2.95
CA ASN A 593 -5.12 1.46 -3.98
C ASN A 593 -6.01 0.30 -3.45
N GLY A 594 -6.86 0.54 -2.44
CA GLY A 594 -7.83 -0.41 -1.93
C GLY A 594 -9.06 -0.45 -2.82
N ARG A 595 -9.49 -1.66 -3.21
CA ARG A 595 -10.71 -1.89 -3.99
C ARG A 595 -11.93 -1.45 -3.16
N LEU A 596 -12.58 -0.35 -3.53
CA LEU A 596 -13.88 0.00 -2.97
C LEU A 596 -14.93 -1.00 -3.48
N PRO A 597 -16.00 -1.28 -2.69
CA PRO A 597 -17.07 -2.19 -3.08
C PRO A 597 -18.04 -1.52 -4.07
N ILE A 598 -17.53 -1.07 -5.22
CA ILE A 598 -18.22 -0.20 -6.19
C ILE A 598 -19.68 -0.66 -6.46
N LYS A 599 -19.89 -1.96 -6.66
CA LYS A 599 -21.19 -2.54 -7.02
C LYS A 599 -22.24 -2.51 -5.90
N TRP A 600 -21.85 -2.22 -4.66
CA TRP A 600 -22.74 -2.07 -3.50
C TRP A 600 -22.94 -0.61 -3.10
N MET A 601 -22.22 0.33 -3.72
CA MET A 601 -22.26 1.74 -3.37
C MET A 601 -23.49 2.44 -3.97
N ALA A 602 -24.07 3.35 -3.20
CA ALA A 602 -25.16 4.20 -3.64
C ALA A 602 -24.68 5.28 -4.64
N PRO A 603 -25.56 5.85 -5.49
CA PRO A 603 -25.21 6.88 -6.46
C PRO A 603 -24.49 8.10 -5.84
N GLU A 604 -24.97 8.59 -4.70
CA GLU A 604 -24.37 9.70 -3.96
C GLU A 604 -22.97 9.36 -3.40
N SER A 605 -22.77 8.10 -3.02
CA SER A 605 -21.47 7.60 -2.55
C SER A 605 -20.46 7.41 -3.69
N LEU A 606 -20.93 7.06 -4.89
CA LEU A 606 -20.10 6.94 -6.10
C LEU A 606 -19.60 8.30 -6.58
N GLN A 607 -20.51 9.30 -6.62
CA GLN A 607 -20.23 10.62 -7.18
C GLN A 607 -19.53 11.56 -6.18
N GLU A 608 -20.14 11.75 -5.01
CA GLU A 608 -19.74 12.79 -4.06
C GLU A 608 -19.03 12.22 -2.83
N LYS A 609 -18.95 10.89 -2.73
CA LYS A 609 -18.42 10.16 -1.56
C LYS A 609 -19.17 10.50 -0.28
N PHE A 610 -20.45 10.86 -0.41
CA PHE A 610 -21.36 11.03 0.69
C PHE A 610 -21.84 9.66 1.18
N TYR A 611 -21.93 9.48 2.50
CA TYR A 611 -22.41 8.25 3.13
C TYR A 611 -23.27 8.60 4.31
N ASP A 612 -24.47 8.03 4.34
CA ASP A 612 -25.38 8.07 5.49
C ASP A 612 -26.04 6.69 5.68
N SER A 613 -27.01 6.61 6.58
CA SER A 613 -27.78 5.38 6.79
C SER A 613 -28.61 4.97 5.56
N LYS A 614 -29.00 5.92 4.68
CA LYS A 614 -29.73 5.63 3.43
C LYS A 614 -28.81 5.10 2.33
N SER A 615 -27.52 5.42 2.36
CA SER A 615 -26.51 4.77 1.53
C SER A 615 -26.36 3.30 1.92
N ASP A 616 -26.43 2.95 3.21
CA ASP A 616 -26.45 1.55 3.65
C ASP A 616 -27.75 0.83 3.27
N VAL A 617 -28.90 1.53 3.21
CA VAL A 617 -30.16 0.97 2.67
C VAL A 617 -30.00 0.55 1.21
N TRP A 618 -29.30 1.34 0.40
CA TRP A 618 -28.98 0.94 -0.98
C TRP A 618 -28.16 -0.36 -1.00
N SER A 619 -27.09 -0.44 -0.20
CA SER A 619 -26.26 -1.64 -0.08
C SER A 619 -27.06 -2.85 0.40
N TYR A 620 -28.03 -2.64 1.30
CA TYR A 620 -28.96 -3.69 1.73
C TYR A 620 -29.85 -4.18 0.57
N GLY A 621 -30.32 -3.30 -0.31
CA GLY A 621 -31.03 -3.72 -1.53
C GLY A 621 -30.18 -4.61 -2.43
N ILE A 622 -28.88 -4.30 -2.60
CA ILE A 622 -27.95 -5.16 -3.34
C ILE A 622 -27.74 -6.50 -2.63
N LEU A 623 -27.62 -6.49 -1.29
CA LEU A 623 -27.53 -7.70 -0.48
C LEU A 623 -28.77 -8.59 -0.60
N LEU A 624 -29.98 -8.01 -0.64
CA LEU A 624 -31.20 -8.76 -0.91
C LEU A 624 -31.14 -9.49 -2.25
N TRP A 625 -30.60 -8.82 -3.28
CA TRP A 625 -30.38 -9.43 -4.59
C TRP A 625 -29.36 -10.58 -4.50
N GLU A 626 -28.25 -10.42 -3.77
CA GLU A 626 -27.29 -11.51 -3.53
C GLU A 626 -27.94 -12.70 -2.83
N ILE A 627 -28.76 -12.47 -1.80
CA ILE A 627 -29.47 -13.52 -1.05
C ILE A 627 -30.40 -14.30 -1.99
N MET A 628 -31.23 -13.60 -2.74
CA MET A 628 -32.24 -14.20 -3.62
C MET A 628 -31.65 -14.88 -4.87
N THR A 629 -30.38 -14.60 -5.20
CA THR A 629 -29.66 -15.24 -6.31
C THR A 629 -28.69 -16.32 -5.87
N TYR A 630 -28.63 -16.63 -4.57
CA TYR A 630 -27.69 -17.58 -3.96
C TYR A 630 -26.22 -17.17 -4.15
N GLY A 631 -25.91 -15.89 -3.91
CA GLY A 631 -24.54 -15.36 -3.89
C GLY A 631 -23.96 -15.05 -5.27
N GLN A 632 -24.81 -14.79 -6.28
CA GLN A 632 -24.33 -14.31 -7.58
C GLN A 632 -23.66 -12.94 -7.46
N GLN A 633 -22.85 -12.60 -8.46
CA GLN A 633 -22.20 -11.29 -8.51
C GLN A 633 -23.19 -10.22 -9.02
N PRO A 634 -23.40 -9.13 -8.26
CA PRO A 634 -24.18 -7.99 -8.76
C PRO A 634 -23.54 -7.40 -10.00
N TYR A 635 -24.35 -6.85 -10.92
CA TYR A 635 -23.89 -6.16 -12.14
C TYR A 635 -22.69 -6.84 -12.84
N PRO A 636 -22.81 -8.09 -13.32
CA PRO A 636 -21.65 -8.89 -13.75
C PRO A 636 -20.82 -8.24 -14.88
N THR A 637 -21.46 -7.49 -15.77
CA THR A 637 -20.83 -6.81 -16.91
C THR A 637 -20.09 -5.52 -16.55
N ILE A 638 -20.48 -4.86 -15.46
CA ILE A 638 -19.96 -3.54 -15.09
C ILE A 638 -18.61 -3.69 -14.39
N MET A 639 -17.59 -2.98 -14.88
CA MET A 639 -16.20 -3.10 -14.41
C MET A 639 -15.69 -1.85 -13.68
N SER A 640 -16.32 -0.69 -13.88
CA SER A 640 -15.87 0.59 -13.29
C SER A 640 -16.97 1.33 -12.54
N ALA A 641 -16.58 2.25 -11.65
CA ALA A 641 -17.51 3.10 -10.92
C ALA A 641 -18.24 4.11 -11.84
N GLU A 642 -17.56 4.61 -12.86
CA GLU A 642 -18.11 5.56 -13.83
C GLU A 642 -19.18 4.91 -14.72
N GLU A 643 -18.92 3.68 -15.17
CA GLU A 643 -19.88 2.86 -15.93
C GLU A 643 -21.11 2.55 -15.08
N LEU A 644 -20.91 2.15 -13.81
CA LEU A 644 -22.02 1.90 -12.88
C LEU A 644 -22.86 3.17 -12.67
N TYR A 645 -22.22 4.31 -12.41
CA TYR A 645 -22.93 5.56 -12.19
C TYR A 645 -23.76 5.98 -13.41
N THR A 646 -23.17 5.87 -14.61
CA THR A 646 -23.87 6.17 -15.88
C THR A 646 -25.07 5.24 -16.09
N TYR A 647 -24.89 3.95 -15.82
CA TYR A 647 -25.97 2.97 -15.88
C TYR A 647 -27.12 3.34 -14.91
N LEU A 648 -26.80 3.69 -13.66
CA LEU A 648 -27.80 4.05 -12.65
C LEU A 648 -28.51 5.38 -12.95
N MET A 649 -27.79 6.35 -13.52
CA MET A 649 -28.33 7.66 -13.96
C MET A 649 -29.37 7.51 -15.08
N SER A 650 -29.21 6.50 -15.95
CA SER A 650 -30.22 6.19 -16.97
C SER A 650 -31.51 5.56 -16.43
N GLY A 651 -31.63 5.41 -15.09
CA GLY A 651 -32.78 4.80 -14.43
C GLY A 651 -32.75 3.27 -14.39
N GLN A 652 -31.72 2.65 -15.00
CA GLN A 652 -31.59 1.19 -15.06
C GLN A 652 -31.23 0.61 -13.68
N ARG A 653 -31.75 -0.58 -13.40
CA ARG A 653 -31.56 -1.35 -12.15
C ARG A 653 -31.42 -2.83 -12.47
N MET A 654 -30.91 -3.63 -11.53
CA MET A 654 -30.84 -5.09 -11.72
C MET A 654 -32.23 -5.70 -11.89
N GLU A 655 -32.30 -6.72 -12.74
CA GLU A 655 -33.53 -7.46 -12.99
C GLU A 655 -33.95 -8.31 -11.77
N LYS A 656 -35.24 -8.65 -11.73
CA LYS A 656 -35.81 -9.51 -10.70
C LYS A 656 -35.17 -10.90 -10.76
N PRO A 657 -34.62 -11.44 -9.65
CA PRO A 657 -34.15 -12.82 -9.63
C PRO A 657 -35.28 -13.81 -9.97
N ALA A 658 -34.94 -14.88 -10.70
CA ALA A 658 -35.92 -15.82 -11.26
C ALA A 658 -36.87 -16.41 -10.20
N LYS A 659 -36.33 -16.84 -9.06
CA LYS A 659 -37.08 -17.48 -7.95
C LYS A 659 -37.46 -16.50 -6.82
N CYS A 660 -37.37 -15.20 -7.05
CA CYS A 660 -37.71 -14.16 -6.06
C CYS A 660 -39.17 -13.72 -6.22
N SER A 661 -39.91 -13.67 -5.11
CA SER A 661 -41.25 -13.07 -5.05
C SER A 661 -41.25 -11.58 -5.39
N MET A 662 -42.37 -11.12 -5.95
CA MET A 662 -42.52 -9.72 -6.37
C MET A 662 -42.42 -8.74 -5.20
N ASN A 663 -42.95 -9.11 -4.03
CA ASN A 663 -42.89 -8.29 -2.81
C ASN A 663 -41.44 -7.94 -2.41
N ILE A 664 -40.55 -8.94 -2.43
CA ILE A 664 -39.13 -8.73 -2.13
C ILE A 664 -38.47 -7.87 -3.21
N TYR A 665 -38.80 -8.08 -4.48
CA TYR A 665 -38.25 -7.26 -5.55
C TYR A 665 -38.72 -5.79 -5.50
N ILE A 666 -39.98 -5.55 -5.12
CA ILE A 666 -40.49 -4.19 -4.88
C ILE A 666 -39.67 -3.53 -3.77
N LEU A 667 -39.39 -4.25 -2.67
CA LEU A 667 -38.53 -3.74 -1.62
C LEU A 667 -37.10 -3.43 -2.11
N MET A 668 -36.50 -4.30 -2.94
CA MET A 668 -35.20 -4.00 -3.59
C MET A 668 -35.28 -2.70 -4.38
N ARG A 669 -36.34 -2.51 -5.18
CA ARG A 669 -36.55 -1.30 -5.98
C ARG A 669 -36.72 -0.05 -5.13
N GLN A 670 -37.40 -0.14 -4.00
CA GLN A 670 -37.52 0.96 -3.02
C GLN A 670 -36.16 1.31 -2.41
N CYS A 671 -35.35 0.30 -2.07
CA CYS A 671 -33.98 0.52 -1.60
C CYS A 671 -33.08 1.18 -2.66
N TRP A 672 -33.38 0.98 -3.95
CA TRP A 672 -32.62 1.52 -5.09
C TRP A 672 -33.20 2.81 -5.69
N HIS A 673 -34.03 3.55 -4.95
CA HIS A 673 -34.37 4.91 -5.35
C HIS A 673 -33.11 5.75 -5.53
N PHE A 674 -33.07 6.52 -6.62
CA PHE A 674 -31.88 7.32 -6.96
C PHE A 674 -31.62 8.37 -5.87
N ASN A 675 -32.66 9.12 -5.49
CA ASN A 675 -32.62 10.01 -4.34
C ASN A 675 -32.59 9.19 -3.03
N ALA A 676 -31.76 9.61 -2.07
CA ALA A 676 -31.57 8.90 -0.81
C ALA A 676 -32.79 9.02 0.12
N ASP A 677 -33.47 10.17 0.12
CA ASP A 677 -34.61 10.44 0.99
C ASP A 677 -35.84 9.58 0.65
N ASP A 678 -35.98 9.17 -0.62
CA ASP A 678 -37.08 8.34 -1.11
C ASP A 678 -36.91 6.85 -0.70
N ARG A 679 -35.75 6.47 -0.15
CA ARG A 679 -35.49 5.10 0.29
C ARG A 679 -36.11 4.88 1.68
N PRO A 680 -36.68 3.71 1.98
CA PRO A 680 -37.24 3.44 3.32
C PRO A 680 -36.12 3.37 4.37
N PRO A 681 -36.31 3.89 5.60
CA PRO A 681 -35.41 3.62 6.72
C PRO A 681 -35.46 2.13 7.13
N PHE A 682 -34.41 1.65 7.80
CA PHE A 682 -34.35 0.24 8.23
C PHE A 682 -35.51 -0.19 9.15
N THR A 683 -36.03 0.72 9.97
CA THR A 683 -37.23 0.47 10.79
C THR A 683 -38.42 0.00 9.96
N GLU A 684 -38.73 0.70 8.86
CA GLU A 684 -39.83 0.35 7.95
C GLU A 684 -39.56 -0.96 7.20
N ILE A 685 -38.29 -1.21 6.84
CA ILE A 685 -37.87 -2.46 6.19
C ILE A 685 -38.11 -3.66 7.12
N VAL A 686 -37.77 -3.53 8.40
CA VAL A 686 -37.98 -4.59 9.41
C VAL A 686 -39.48 -4.87 9.55
N GLU A 687 -40.30 -3.84 9.75
CA GLU A 687 -41.76 -3.98 9.86
C GLU A 687 -42.40 -4.62 8.61
N TYR A 688 -41.92 -4.26 7.42
CA TYR A 688 -42.39 -4.85 6.17
C TYR A 688 -42.01 -6.34 6.06
N MET A 689 -40.78 -6.71 6.43
CA MET A 689 -40.33 -8.10 6.44
C MET A 689 -41.07 -8.95 7.47
N ASP A 690 -41.37 -8.41 8.65
CA ASP A 690 -42.19 -9.09 9.67
C ASP A 690 -43.58 -9.43 9.13
N LYS A 691 -44.24 -8.47 8.47
CA LYS A 691 -45.55 -8.70 7.82
C LYS A 691 -45.47 -9.78 6.74
N LEU A 692 -44.40 -9.79 5.93
CA LEU A 692 -44.19 -10.82 4.90
C LEU A 692 -43.98 -12.22 5.49
N LEU A 693 -43.31 -12.33 6.63
CA LEU A 693 -43.09 -13.60 7.32
C LEU A 693 -44.39 -14.13 7.97
N GLN A 694 -45.18 -13.24 8.59
CA GLN A 694 -46.48 -13.59 9.18
C GLN A 694 -47.48 -14.06 8.12
N ALA A 695 -47.60 -13.35 7.00
CA ALA A 695 -48.52 -13.72 5.92
C ALA A 695 -48.21 -15.09 5.30
N LYS A 696 -46.95 -15.54 5.33
CA LYS A 696 -46.56 -16.89 4.90
C LYS A 696 -46.79 -17.96 5.97
N GLU A 697 -46.94 -17.59 7.24
CA GLU A 697 -47.31 -18.51 8.33
C GLU A 697 -48.80 -18.78 8.36
N ASP A 698 -49.63 -17.73 8.20
CA ASP A 698 -51.09 -17.86 8.15
C ASP A 698 -51.58 -18.74 6.98
N TYR A 699 -50.83 -18.79 5.86
CA TYR A 699 -51.18 -19.62 4.70
C TYR A 699 -50.85 -21.12 4.89
N LEU A 700 -49.93 -21.46 5.82
CA LEU A 700 -49.55 -22.84 6.10
C LEU A 700 -50.42 -23.48 7.19
N ASP A 701 -51.05 -22.68 8.06
CA ASP A 701 -51.97 -23.16 9.09
C ASP A 701 -53.39 -23.47 8.58
N VAL A 702 -53.69 -23.18 7.31
CA VAL A 702 -55.00 -23.44 6.69
C VAL A 702 -55.07 -24.79 5.95
N ASP A 703 -53.94 -25.45 5.67
CA ASP A 703 -53.89 -26.64 4.80
C ASP A 703 -53.68 -27.99 5.52
N ILE A 704 -53.88 -28.08 6.84
CA ILE A 704 -53.90 -29.38 7.55
C ILE A 704 -54.96 -29.40 8.66
N ALA A 705 -56.22 -29.12 8.34
CA ALA A 705 -57.34 -29.59 9.14
C ALA A 705 -58.62 -29.64 8.30
N ASN A 706 -59.01 -30.86 7.94
CA ASN A 706 -60.32 -31.26 7.43
C ASN A 706 -60.72 -30.69 6.07
N LEU A 707 -60.53 -31.51 5.02
CA LEU A 707 -61.63 -31.85 4.12
C LEU A 707 -61.41 -33.29 3.65
N ASP A 708 -62.20 -34.21 4.21
CA ASP A 708 -62.41 -35.54 3.68
C ASP A 708 -62.87 -35.42 2.22
N THR A 709 -62.16 -36.10 1.32
CA THR A 709 -62.68 -36.37 -0.04
C THR A 709 -63.74 -37.47 0.06
N PRO A 710 -64.83 -37.37 -0.73
CA PRO A 710 -64.95 -38.29 -1.88
C PRO A 710 -65.87 -37.74 -3.02
N PRO A 711 -66.18 -38.52 -4.06
CA PRO A 711 -65.30 -39.11 -5.06
C PRO A 711 -65.59 -38.57 -6.47
N SER A 712 -64.70 -38.92 -7.40
CA SER A 712 -64.80 -38.78 -8.86
C SER A 712 -66.22 -38.92 -9.46
N THR A 713 -66.59 -37.99 -10.33
CA THR A 713 -67.45 -38.25 -11.50
C THR A 713 -66.84 -37.58 -12.73
N SER A 714 -66.81 -38.33 -13.83
CA SER A 714 -66.38 -37.90 -15.15
C SER A 714 -67.48 -37.11 -15.88
N ASP A 715 -67.02 -36.39 -16.89
CA ASP A 715 -67.72 -35.96 -18.12
C ASP A 715 -68.38 -34.57 -18.17
N GLU A 716 -68.17 -33.95 -19.35
CA GLU A 716 -68.83 -32.81 -19.99
C GLU A 716 -68.09 -31.44 -19.96
N GLU A 717 -67.17 -31.34 -20.93
CA GLU A 717 -66.97 -30.30 -21.97
C GLU A 717 -67.58 -28.88 -21.89
N GLU A 718 -66.83 -27.97 -22.53
CA GLU A 718 -67.19 -26.69 -23.20
C GLU A 718 -67.02 -25.34 -22.46
N ASP A 719 -66.07 -24.58 -23.03
CA ASP A 719 -66.09 -23.16 -23.38
C ASP A 719 -66.18 -22.06 -22.31
N GLU A 720 -65.03 -21.38 -22.09
CA GLU A 720 -64.96 -19.91 -22.24
C GLU A 720 -63.50 -19.43 -22.22
N ALA A 721 -62.92 -19.29 -23.42
CA ALA A 721 -61.73 -18.49 -23.67
C ALA A 721 -62.17 -17.28 -24.51
N ASP A 722 -62.46 -16.15 -23.86
CA ASP A 722 -62.32 -14.79 -24.44
C ASP A 722 -62.92 -13.75 -23.48
N ASN A 723 -62.09 -13.10 -22.66
CA ASN A 723 -62.27 -11.70 -22.26
C ASN A 723 -61.16 -11.26 -21.32
N LEU A 724 -60.10 -10.65 -21.86
CA LEU A 724 -59.43 -9.49 -21.24
C LEU A 724 -58.30 -8.99 -22.16
N GLN A 725 -58.68 -8.57 -23.37
CA GLN A 725 -57.83 -7.75 -24.22
C GLN A 725 -58.62 -6.57 -24.77
N LYS A 726 -58.86 -5.58 -23.90
CA LYS A 726 -59.24 -4.23 -24.30
C LYS A 726 -59.22 -3.33 -23.06
N TRP A 727 -58.20 -2.47 -22.96
CA TRP A 727 -58.31 -1.00 -22.87
C TRP A 727 -56.92 -0.40 -22.66
N CYS A 728 -56.11 -0.42 -23.71
CA CYS A 728 -55.15 0.66 -23.97
C CYS A 728 -55.86 1.67 -24.88
N ASN A 729 -56.23 2.81 -24.33
CA ASN A 729 -56.34 4.13 -24.98
C ASN A 729 -57.11 5.06 -24.04
N TYR A 730 -56.39 5.84 -23.23
CA TYR A 730 -56.61 7.28 -23.04
C TYR A 730 -55.37 7.92 -22.43
#